data_AF-A0AAN7XCZ5-F1
#
_entry.id   AF-A0AAN7XCZ5-F1
#
_cell.length_a   1.000
_cell.length_b   1.000
_cell.length_c   1.000
_cell.angle_alpha   90.00
_cell.angle_beta   90.00
_cell.angle_gamma   90.00
#
_symmetry.space_group_name_H-M   'P 1'
#
loop_
_entity.id
_entity.type
_entity.pdbx_description
1 polymer ?
#
loop_
_entity_poly.entity_id
_entity_poly.type
_entity_poly.pdbx_seq_one_letter_code
_entity_poly.pdbx_strand_id
1 'polypeptide(L)'
;MVNDLEGPFRKTFSPENLSAFSWDKTTSWAEDKAPLTVACLRSMFPPAKKIQKLTVNYSPGNKPRRMTEEEVKQMLDRRISLLLSVPLYTSSLRSCFLQTAFSVEMLRHRCPAKLFTLTNSLGLSQSKTSARIHVRKLAEDHERTVKQWRDEIQTTRTTQYVSEDSKKAAAYTFSWGKVRVPSVSRSESTERGYSFATWVFRFAHQARVNFRNLHGPPIKAVEVSPYSILPSKQTYESIRRRMKMLVMRIIADNLSALKGPRGRVVRHIPHKYSSLMKEQSTTVSLGAVIPNLAEESVSAAFGLKDFLPEFSGTPHHILCCGDVLGTDRNEQSNRTQNKETPNQNAELKFDGLVEAPPEFQNEHLFHEEMIKMLLSEKNENARGTLHHIVSLFHFKTFNNTAKDYFLNIWDFITFVTTAYVTLFAVTACGLDSVDQRPSDFPPQASAQMDWLSDLAHRLLDLVWMPPSQEDIIMAAAAAAAGQSDGDQRKIFPFCYCREEKPGERLVRCCSNLCPGIWFHEGCARARTLSDPDEDWFCGTDCSSDGTYVYCHCKEQRGGQMVQCGLMERCRKHEWYHRACLTAEQQISAQQTPWFCSESCSMGGCGEEDFLLNYTRAVVWEGLNHMARRDAIQEGDGDAMTDFWRTDMVLLWSRTHLQLFNSSHQMITGIEGFYPERVRQDMKWNRVLNLQGTSGGNVSLDLLTELMINEFKGGIEFGKGSFTSQQVEQSSQLAGAEAKHLDRLFFTGGNPLNLSSCLHRLTTSSSCKRTAEVSRFVEEFKKDELFSFKPGRKHPGFEKFIYPQRVRNPKKMGRSVRSLSEELDRRRDKIL
;
A
#
# COMPACT_ATOMS: atom_id res chain seq x y z
N MET A 1 -20.76 -39.06 21.86
CA MET A 1 -19.96 -38.67 20.67
C MET A 1 -20.50 -39.27 19.36
N VAL A 2 -20.62 -40.60 19.21
CA VAL A 2 -21.02 -41.25 17.94
C VAL A 2 -22.46 -40.93 17.48
N ASN A 3 -23.34 -40.41 18.33
CA ASN A 3 -24.72 -40.08 17.94
C ASN A 3 -24.94 -38.58 17.72
N ASP A 4 -23.95 -37.74 18.01
CA ASP A 4 -24.06 -36.28 17.90
C ASP A 4 -23.64 -35.85 16.49
N LEU A 5 -24.64 -35.61 15.62
CA LEU A 5 -24.44 -35.26 14.21
C LEU A 5 -23.91 -33.84 14.00
N GLU A 6 -24.10 -32.94 14.97
CA GLU A 6 -23.63 -31.55 14.93
C GLU A 6 -22.20 -31.40 15.50
N GLY A 7 -21.61 -32.52 15.96
CA GLY A 7 -20.27 -32.55 16.53
C GLY A 7 -19.17 -32.12 15.54
N PRO A 8 -18.06 -31.54 16.04
CA PRO A 8 -16.99 -30.96 15.22
C PRO A 8 -16.32 -31.96 14.27
N PHE A 9 -16.27 -33.25 14.62
CA PHE A 9 -15.68 -34.30 13.77
C PHE A 9 -16.57 -34.70 12.58
N ARG A 10 -17.86 -34.36 12.61
CA ARG A 10 -18.87 -34.74 11.60
C ARG A 10 -19.19 -33.65 10.59
N LYS A 11 -18.66 -32.45 10.82
CA LYS A 11 -18.78 -31.35 9.90
C LYS A 11 -18.23 -31.72 8.52
N THR A 12 -18.90 -31.26 7.48
CA THR A 12 -18.40 -31.40 6.11
C THR A 12 -17.15 -30.55 5.93
N PHE A 13 -16.24 -31.01 5.07
CA PHE A 13 -15.11 -30.19 4.65
C PHE A 13 -15.62 -29.06 3.75
N SER A 14 -15.69 -27.85 4.31
CA SER A 14 -16.10 -26.61 3.63
C SER A 14 -15.33 -25.41 4.22
N PRO A 15 -15.25 -24.28 3.49
CA PRO A 15 -14.66 -23.02 3.96
C PRO A 15 -15.15 -22.57 5.34
N GLU A 16 -16.45 -22.63 5.57
CA GLU A 16 -17.10 -22.18 6.82
C GLU A 16 -16.68 -23.06 7.99
N ASN A 17 -16.60 -24.37 7.78
CA ASN A 17 -16.20 -25.29 8.83
C ASN A 17 -14.69 -25.25 9.10
N LEU A 18 -13.87 -25.02 8.08
CA LEU A 18 -12.41 -24.81 8.22
C LEU A 18 -12.10 -23.53 9.02
N SER A 19 -12.77 -22.43 8.71
CA SER A 19 -12.59 -21.15 9.40
C SER A 19 -13.08 -21.19 10.86
N ALA A 20 -14.21 -21.87 11.12
CA ALA A 20 -14.81 -21.99 12.44
C ALA A 20 -14.15 -23.05 13.34
N PHE A 21 -13.37 -23.99 12.79
CA PHE A 21 -12.80 -25.10 13.56
C PHE A 21 -11.79 -24.60 14.61
N SER A 22 -11.90 -25.09 15.84
CA SER A 22 -10.92 -24.80 16.90
C SER A 22 -10.61 -26.03 17.75
N TRP A 23 -9.33 -26.22 18.07
CA TRP A 23 -8.86 -27.39 18.82
C TRP A 23 -9.37 -27.39 20.28
N ASP A 24 -9.41 -26.22 20.91
CA ASP A 24 -9.93 -26.03 22.28
C ASP A 24 -11.44 -26.35 22.36
N LYS A 25 -12.25 -25.82 21.43
CA LYS A 25 -13.69 -26.07 21.36
C LYS A 25 -13.98 -27.54 21.05
N THR A 26 -13.18 -28.15 20.17
CA THR A 26 -13.30 -29.58 19.83
C THR A 26 -12.99 -30.47 21.01
N THR A 27 -11.94 -30.15 21.77
CA THR A 27 -11.55 -30.90 22.97
C THR A 27 -12.57 -30.70 24.08
N SER A 28 -13.05 -29.46 24.30
CA SER A 28 -14.11 -29.14 25.28
C SER A 28 -15.41 -29.89 24.98
N TRP A 29 -15.80 -29.97 23.70
CA TRP A 29 -16.95 -30.78 23.27
C TRP A 29 -16.71 -32.27 23.55
N ALA A 30 -15.50 -32.79 23.31
CA ALA A 30 -15.18 -34.17 23.60
C ALA A 30 -15.22 -34.48 25.10
N GLU A 31 -14.79 -33.53 25.95
CA GLU A 31 -14.86 -33.64 27.42
C GLU A 31 -16.30 -33.71 27.92
N ASP A 32 -17.19 -32.89 27.36
CA ASP A 32 -18.62 -32.94 27.69
C ASP A 32 -19.24 -34.29 27.30
N LYS A 33 -18.91 -34.80 26.10
CA LYS A 33 -19.53 -36.00 25.55
C LYS A 33 -18.90 -37.33 25.99
N ALA A 34 -17.65 -37.32 26.42
CA ALA A 34 -16.90 -38.51 26.84
C ALA A 34 -15.78 -38.14 27.84
N PRO A 35 -16.14 -37.64 29.04
CA PRO A 35 -15.18 -37.09 30.01
C PRO A 35 -14.12 -38.11 30.43
N LEU A 36 -14.52 -39.37 30.66
CA LEU A 36 -13.61 -40.44 31.06
C LEU A 36 -12.59 -40.76 29.95
N THR A 37 -13.04 -40.84 28.70
CA THR A 37 -12.16 -41.09 27.55
C THR A 37 -11.13 -39.98 27.39
N VAL A 38 -11.54 -38.71 27.50
CA VAL A 38 -10.62 -37.58 27.40
C VAL A 38 -9.64 -37.55 28.58
N ALA A 39 -10.10 -37.86 29.80
CA ALA A 39 -9.23 -37.96 30.97
C ALA A 39 -8.16 -39.06 30.79
N CYS A 40 -8.54 -40.24 30.28
CA CYS A 40 -7.60 -41.31 29.96
C CYS A 40 -6.58 -40.87 28.90
N LEU A 41 -7.02 -40.26 27.80
CA LEU A 41 -6.10 -39.75 26.76
C LEU A 41 -5.15 -38.68 27.30
N ARG A 42 -5.62 -37.78 28.16
CA ARG A 42 -4.78 -36.78 28.84
C ARG A 42 -3.69 -37.43 29.68
N SER A 43 -4.03 -38.51 30.40
CA SER A 43 -3.08 -39.23 31.25
C SER A 43 -1.94 -39.91 30.48
N MET A 44 -2.11 -40.15 29.17
CA MET A 44 -1.06 -40.69 28.30
C MET A 44 0.04 -39.68 27.96
N PHE A 45 -0.19 -38.39 28.23
CA PHE A 45 0.78 -37.33 27.95
C PHE A 45 1.52 -36.88 29.22
N PRO A 46 2.77 -36.42 29.10
CA PRO A 46 3.48 -35.83 30.24
C PRO A 46 2.71 -34.65 30.84
N PRO A 47 2.85 -34.39 32.17
CA PRO A 47 2.23 -33.23 32.79
C PRO A 47 2.62 -31.92 32.08
N ALA A 48 1.69 -30.96 31.98
CA ALA A 48 1.90 -29.69 31.28
C ALA A 48 3.19 -28.96 31.73
N LYS A 49 3.49 -28.98 33.04
CA LYS A 49 4.72 -28.41 33.62
C LYS A 49 6.02 -29.05 33.10
N LYS A 50 5.97 -30.31 32.68
CA LYS A 50 7.12 -31.01 32.06
C LYS A 50 7.27 -30.63 30.59
N ILE A 51 6.15 -30.49 29.88
CA ILE A 51 6.12 -30.06 28.47
C ILE A 51 6.59 -28.61 28.34
N GLN A 52 6.20 -27.74 29.26
CA GLN A 52 6.61 -26.32 29.27
C GLN A 52 8.13 -26.12 29.38
N LYS A 53 8.84 -27.10 29.95
CA LYS A 53 10.31 -27.10 30.05
C LYS A 53 10.98 -27.51 28.74
N LEU A 54 10.24 -28.02 27.75
CA LEU A 54 10.77 -28.33 26.43
C LEU A 54 11.11 -27.03 25.70
N THR A 55 12.28 -27.02 25.09
CA THR A 55 12.76 -25.91 24.27
C THR A 55 12.34 -26.16 22.84
N VAL A 56 11.69 -25.19 22.21
CA VAL A 56 11.23 -25.31 20.82
C VAL A 56 11.99 -24.37 19.92
N ASN A 57 12.31 -24.84 18.71
CA ASN A 57 13.00 -24.08 17.69
C ASN A 57 12.18 -24.13 16.39
N TYR A 58 11.30 -23.16 16.20
CA TYR A 58 10.32 -23.15 15.10
C TYR A 58 10.90 -22.64 13.77
N SER A 59 12.10 -22.05 13.75
CA SER A 59 12.74 -21.56 12.51
C SER A 59 14.26 -21.44 12.65
N PRO A 60 15.03 -21.65 11.57
CA PRO A 60 16.47 -21.39 11.57
C PRO A 60 16.76 -19.91 11.92
N GLY A 61 17.54 -19.68 12.98
CA GLY A 61 17.96 -18.33 13.40
C GLY A 61 17.25 -17.75 14.62
N ASN A 62 16.17 -18.35 15.14
CA ASN A 62 15.58 -17.94 16.40
C ASN A 62 16.29 -18.57 17.60
N LYS A 63 16.40 -17.82 18.71
CA LYS A 63 16.94 -18.38 19.97
C LYS A 63 15.97 -19.44 20.51
N PRO A 64 16.47 -20.60 20.97
CA PRO A 64 15.63 -21.63 21.58
C PRO A 64 14.87 -21.06 22.78
N ARG A 65 13.54 -21.23 22.82
CA ARG A 65 12.71 -20.76 23.95
C ARG A 65 11.81 -21.85 24.52
N ARG A 66 11.37 -21.65 25.77
CA ARG A 66 10.35 -22.47 26.41
C ARG A 66 8.97 -22.20 25.80
N MET A 67 8.10 -23.20 25.85
CA MET A 67 6.71 -23.06 25.46
C MET A 67 5.93 -22.23 26.49
N THR A 68 4.99 -21.42 26.02
CA THR A 68 4.01 -20.77 26.90
C THR A 68 2.97 -21.79 27.39
N GLU A 69 2.25 -21.47 28.46
CA GLU A 69 1.18 -22.34 28.98
C GLU A 69 0.08 -22.58 27.92
N GLU A 70 -0.27 -21.54 27.17
CA GLU A 70 -1.23 -21.60 26.07
C GLU A 70 -0.75 -22.50 24.93
N GLU A 71 0.54 -22.45 24.56
CA GLU A 71 1.11 -23.33 23.54
C GLU A 71 1.11 -24.80 23.97
N VAL A 72 1.37 -25.07 25.25
CA VAL A 72 1.31 -26.41 25.83
C VAL A 72 -0.13 -26.94 25.78
N LYS A 73 -1.11 -26.10 26.17
CA LYS A 73 -2.53 -26.45 26.12
C LYS A 73 -2.97 -26.76 24.69
N GLN A 74 -2.70 -25.88 23.73
CA GLN A 74 -3.05 -26.10 22.32
C GLN A 74 -2.41 -27.37 21.76
N MET A 75 -1.15 -27.65 22.10
CA MET A 75 -0.49 -28.88 21.68
C MET A 75 -1.20 -30.13 22.23
N LEU A 76 -1.61 -30.11 23.50
CA LEU A 76 -2.34 -31.22 24.12
C LEU A 76 -3.73 -31.41 23.48
N ASP A 77 -4.50 -30.32 23.32
CA ASP A 77 -5.83 -30.34 22.70
C ASP A 77 -5.78 -30.92 21.27
N ARG A 78 -4.76 -30.54 20.49
CA ARG A 78 -4.49 -31.12 19.16
C ARG A 78 -4.27 -32.62 19.21
N ARG A 79 -3.39 -33.09 20.10
CA ARG A 79 -3.06 -34.51 20.22
C ARG A 79 -4.27 -35.33 20.66
N ILE A 80 -5.03 -34.87 21.64
CA ILE A 80 -6.24 -35.52 22.13
C ILE A 80 -7.27 -35.62 21.00
N SER A 81 -7.55 -34.50 20.33
CA SER A 81 -8.53 -34.46 19.25
C SER A 81 -8.14 -35.37 18.07
N LEU A 82 -6.87 -35.41 17.69
CA LEU A 82 -6.36 -36.34 16.66
C LEU A 82 -6.48 -37.80 17.08
N LEU A 83 -6.14 -38.13 18.34
CA LEU A 83 -6.29 -39.51 18.83
C LEU A 83 -7.76 -39.94 18.88
N LEU A 84 -8.69 -39.03 19.20
CA LEU A 84 -10.13 -39.29 19.15
C LEU A 84 -10.65 -39.45 17.72
N SER A 85 -10.08 -38.74 16.76
CA SER A 85 -10.59 -38.77 15.39
C SER A 85 -10.42 -40.14 14.72
N VAL A 86 -9.37 -40.89 15.08
CA VAL A 86 -9.07 -42.22 14.52
C VAL A 86 -10.20 -43.23 14.80
N PRO A 87 -10.54 -43.57 16.07
CA PRO A 87 -11.61 -44.53 16.34
C PRO A 87 -12.98 -44.04 15.85
N LEU A 88 -13.24 -42.72 15.89
CA LEU A 88 -14.47 -42.14 15.36
C LEU A 88 -14.60 -42.37 13.84
N TYR A 89 -13.51 -42.18 13.10
CA TYR A 89 -13.47 -42.44 11.67
C TYR A 89 -13.66 -43.93 11.34
N THR A 90 -12.98 -44.83 12.07
CA THR A 90 -13.12 -46.28 11.89
C THR A 90 -14.54 -46.75 12.20
N SER A 91 -15.20 -46.15 13.20
CA SER A 91 -16.59 -46.49 13.56
C SER A 91 -17.63 -45.92 12.61
N SER A 92 -17.32 -44.82 11.91
CA SER A 92 -18.25 -44.14 11.01
C SER A 92 -17.54 -43.24 10.01
N LEU A 93 -17.75 -43.51 8.71
CA LEU A 93 -17.26 -42.68 7.60
C LEU A 93 -17.82 -41.24 7.62
N ARG A 94 -18.85 -40.96 8.43
CA ARG A 94 -19.41 -39.61 8.63
C ARG A 94 -18.59 -38.74 9.58
N SER A 95 -17.63 -39.30 10.32
CA SER A 95 -16.78 -38.55 11.27
C SER A 95 -15.39 -38.33 10.68
N CYS A 96 -15.31 -37.66 9.53
CA CYS A 96 -14.11 -37.62 8.70
C CYS A 96 -13.50 -36.23 8.51
N PHE A 97 -14.01 -35.17 9.17
CA PHE A 97 -13.55 -33.79 8.94
C PHE A 97 -12.03 -33.65 9.03
N LEU A 98 -11.42 -34.14 10.12
CA LEU A 98 -9.98 -34.05 10.34
C LEU A 98 -9.19 -34.94 9.38
N GLN A 99 -9.68 -36.16 9.10
CA GLN A 99 -9.07 -37.04 8.11
C GLN A 99 -9.10 -36.42 6.70
N THR A 100 -10.19 -35.75 6.33
CA THR A 100 -10.31 -35.03 5.07
C THR A 100 -9.36 -33.85 5.03
N ALA A 101 -9.34 -33.01 6.08
CA ALA A 101 -8.44 -31.85 6.14
C ALA A 101 -6.97 -32.28 6.04
N PHE A 102 -6.58 -33.35 6.73
CA PHE A 102 -5.22 -33.88 6.66
C PHE A 102 -4.89 -34.46 5.28
N SER A 103 -5.83 -35.18 4.65
CA SER A 103 -5.67 -35.67 3.28
C SER A 103 -5.55 -34.57 2.23
N VAL A 104 -6.31 -33.48 2.38
CA VAL A 104 -6.23 -32.30 1.49
C VAL A 104 -4.88 -31.62 1.67
N GLU A 105 -4.38 -31.50 2.90
CA GLU A 105 -3.07 -30.92 3.18
C GLU A 105 -1.93 -31.78 2.62
N MET A 106 -2.01 -33.10 2.78
CA MET A 106 -1.10 -34.03 2.11
C MET A 106 -1.13 -33.89 0.59
N LEU A 107 -2.29 -33.60 0.00
CA LEU A 107 -2.44 -33.41 -1.44
C LEU A 107 -1.82 -32.08 -1.88
N ARG A 108 -2.01 -31.02 -1.09
CA ARG A 108 -1.38 -29.69 -1.27
C ARG A 108 0.14 -29.79 -1.27
N HIS A 109 0.71 -30.57 -0.34
CA HIS A 109 2.15 -30.85 -0.26
C HIS A 109 2.64 -32.00 -1.15
N ARG A 110 1.81 -32.48 -2.09
CA ARG A 110 2.20 -33.49 -3.09
C ARG A 110 2.73 -34.80 -2.50
N CYS A 111 2.24 -35.21 -1.35
CA CYS A 111 2.67 -36.46 -0.74
C CYS A 111 2.46 -37.66 -1.70
N PRO A 112 3.42 -38.61 -1.74
CA PRO A 112 3.33 -39.77 -2.62
C PRO A 112 2.11 -40.63 -2.25
N ALA A 113 1.57 -41.37 -3.22
CA ALA A 113 0.40 -42.23 -2.99
C ALA A 113 0.63 -43.25 -1.87
N LYS A 114 1.87 -43.75 -1.73
CA LYS A 114 2.27 -44.64 -0.62
C LYS A 114 2.00 -44.03 0.76
N LEU A 115 2.20 -42.72 0.93
CA LEU A 115 1.96 -42.05 2.21
C LEU A 115 0.45 -41.97 2.50
N PHE A 116 -0.38 -41.74 1.48
CA PHE A 116 -1.84 -41.81 1.62
C PHE A 116 -2.29 -43.22 2.01
N THR A 117 -1.75 -44.27 1.40
CA THR A 117 -2.09 -45.66 1.75
C THR A 117 -1.73 -45.96 3.21
N LEU A 118 -0.53 -45.59 3.64
CA LEU A 118 -0.06 -45.81 5.01
C LEU A 118 -0.92 -45.06 6.03
N THR A 119 -1.11 -43.75 5.84
CA THR A 119 -1.87 -42.91 6.79
C THR A 119 -3.37 -43.24 6.80
N ASN A 120 -3.93 -43.67 5.67
CA ASN A 120 -5.30 -44.16 5.61
C ASN A 120 -5.46 -45.49 6.37
N SER A 121 -4.49 -46.41 6.27
CA SER A 121 -4.53 -47.67 7.05
C SER A 121 -4.49 -47.45 8.56
N LEU A 122 -3.93 -46.31 9.01
CA LEU A 122 -3.89 -45.89 10.41
C LEU A 122 -5.14 -45.09 10.84
N GLY A 123 -6.10 -44.85 9.93
CA GLY A 123 -7.29 -44.02 10.19
C GLY A 123 -7.01 -42.53 10.35
N LEU A 124 -5.81 -42.07 9.96
CA LEU A 124 -5.35 -40.67 10.07
C LEU A 124 -5.76 -39.82 8.86
N SER A 125 -5.94 -40.45 7.70
CA SER A 125 -6.28 -39.77 6.45
C SER A 125 -7.36 -40.54 5.69
N GLN A 126 -7.98 -39.90 4.72
CA GLN A 126 -8.68 -40.56 3.62
C GLN A 126 -7.72 -40.96 2.48
N SER A 127 -8.24 -41.69 1.49
CA SER A 127 -7.52 -42.03 0.26
C SER A 127 -7.19 -40.80 -0.58
N LYS A 128 -6.16 -40.90 -1.44
CA LYS A 128 -5.79 -39.82 -2.38
C LYS A 128 -6.93 -39.47 -3.34
N THR A 129 -7.74 -40.45 -3.73
CA THR A 129 -8.90 -40.24 -4.62
C THR A 129 -9.98 -39.45 -3.90
N SER A 130 -10.30 -39.80 -2.65
CA SER A 130 -11.26 -39.07 -1.82
C SER A 130 -10.81 -37.62 -1.58
N ALA A 131 -9.51 -37.41 -1.30
CA ALA A 131 -8.93 -36.07 -1.18
C ALA A 131 -9.19 -35.22 -2.44
N ARG A 132 -8.92 -35.78 -3.63
CA ARG A 132 -9.19 -35.09 -4.92
C ARG A 132 -10.66 -34.79 -5.18
N ILE A 133 -11.58 -35.59 -4.65
CA ILE A 133 -13.03 -35.32 -4.73
C ILE A 133 -13.38 -34.12 -3.86
N HIS A 134 -12.85 -34.06 -2.63
CA HIS A 134 -13.07 -32.92 -1.73
C HIS A 134 -12.50 -31.60 -2.30
N VAL A 135 -11.32 -31.63 -2.92
CA VAL A 135 -10.77 -30.43 -3.59
C VAL A 135 -11.63 -29.97 -4.76
N ARG A 136 -12.16 -30.90 -5.57
CA ARG A 136 -13.08 -30.55 -6.67
C ARG A 136 -14.38 -29.95 -6.15
N LYS A 137 -14.96 -30.54 -5.11
CA LYS A 137 -16.16 -30.00 -4.47
C LYS A 137 -15.93 -28.59 -3.92
N LEU A 138 -14.77 -28.34 -3.30
CA LEU A 138 -14.39 -27.02 -2.84
C LEU A 138 -14.34 -26.01 -4.00
N ALA A 139 -13.73 -26.37 -5.13
CA ALA A 139 -13.69 -25.52 -6.32
C ALA A 139 -15.10 -25.25 -6.89
N GLU A 140 -15.96 -26.28 -6.96
CA GLU A 140 -17.36 -26.13 -7.39
C GLU A 140 -18.16 -25.21 -6.46
N ASP A 141 -17.92 -25.27 -5.14
CA ASP A 141 -18.57 -24.41 -4.16
C ASP A 141 -18.08 -22.94 -4.28
N HIS A 142 -16.79 -22.72 -4.56
CA HIS A 142 -16.26 -21.38 -4.89
C HIS A 142 -16.92 -20.79 -6.14
N GLU A 143 -16.96 -21.55 -7.23
CA GLU A 143 -17.62 -21.11 -8.47
C GLU A 143 -19.11 -20.82 -8.24
N ARG A 144 -19.80 -21.67 -7.47
CA ARG A 144 -21.20 -21.46 -7.12
C ARG A 144 -21.39 -20.16 -6.36
N THR A 145 -20.48 -19.84 -5.43
CA THR A 145 -20.53 -18.59 -4.66
C THR A 145 -20.42 -17.36 -5.57
N VAL A 146 -19.47 -17.34 -6.50
CA VAL A 146 -19.34 -16.21 -7.44
C VAL A 146 -20.52 -16.14 -8.40
N LYS A 147 -21.04 -17.28 -8.87
CA LYS A 147 -22.26 -17.33 -9.69
C LYS A 147 -23.48 -16.80 -8.94
N GLN A 148 -23.60 -17.08 -7.64
CA GLN A 148 -24.65 -16.49 -6.80
C GLN A 148 -24.52 -14.97 -6.70
N TRP A 149 -23.31 -14.44 -6.50
CA TRP A 149 -23.09 -12.99 -6.51
C TRP A 149 -23.47 -12.36 -7.86
N ARG A 150 -23.06 -13.00 -8.97
CA ARG A 150 -23.43 -12.58 -10.33
C ARG A 150 -24.94 -12.57 -10.53
N ASP A 151 -25.61 -13.67 -10.18
CA ASP A 151 -27.06 -13.84 -10.36
C ASP A 151 -27.86 -12.88 -9.51
N GLU A 152 -27.41 -12.61 -8.29
CA GLU A 152 -28.00 -11.59 -7.43
C GLU A 152 -27.89 -10.21 -8.09
N ILE A 153 -26.73 -9.84 -8.63
CA ILE A 153 -26.57 -8.57 -9.36
C ILE A 153 -27.53 -8.50 -10.54
N GLN A 154 -27.60 -9.56 -11.35
CA GLN A 154 -28.41 -9.61 -12.56
C GLN A 154 -29.92 -9.54 -12.28
N THR A 155 -30.38 -10.14 -11.18
CA THR A 155 -31.79 -10.18 -10.79
C THR A 155 -32.23 -8.91 -10.06
N THR A 156 -31.43 -8.40 -9.13
CA THR A 156 -31.79 -7.28 -8.24
C THR A 156 -31.39 -5.92 -8.82
N ARG A 157 -31.70 -5.69 -10.11
CA ARG A 157 -31.30 -4.54 -10.97
C ARG A 157 -31.07 -3.20 -10.25
N THR A 158 -31.85 -2.88 -9.21
CA THR A 158 -31.68 -1.73 -8.32
C THR A 158 -31.75 -2.15 -6.85
N THR A 159 -30.71 -1.85 -6.08
CA THR A 159 -30.80 -1.84 -4.61
C THR A 159 -31.43 -0.51 -4.17
N GLN A 160 -32.58 -0.56 -3.50
CA GLN A 160 -33.23 0.64 -2.97
C GLN A 160 -32.32 1.37 -1.97
N TYR A 161 -32.40 2.69 -1.96
CA TYR A 161 -31.50 3.59 -1.23
C TYR A 161 -31.44 3.27 0.27
N VAL A 162 -30.24 2.99 0.79
CA VAL A 162 -29.86 2.96 2.23
C VAL A 162 -30.84 2.18 3.14
N SER A 163 -31.20 0.96 2.75
CA SER A 163 -31.64 -0.05 3.73
C SER A 163 -30.43 -0.86 4.22
N GLU A 164 -30.55 -1.54 5.38
CA GLU A 164 -29.56 -2.53 5.83
C GLU A 164 -29.34 -3.65 4.79
N ASP A 165 -30.33 -3.89 3.91
CA ASP A 165 -30.24 -4.89 2.84
C ASP A 165 -29.30 -4.44 1.71
N SER A 166 -29.24 -3.14 1.41
CA SER A 166 -28.33 -2.59 0.39
C SER A 166 -26.86 -2.66 0.79
N LYS A 167 -26.55 -2.74 2.09
CA LYS A 167 -25.19 -3.03 2.60
C LYS A 167 -24.80 -4.50 2.40
N LYS A 168 -25.77 -5.40 2.35
CA LYS A 168 -25.59 -6.85 2.20
C LYS A 168 -25.63 -7.31 0.75
N ALA A 169 -26.08 -6.46 -0.17
CA ALA A 169 -26.19 -6.81 -1.57
C ALA A 169 -24.83 -7.21 -2.16
N ALA A 170 -24.84 -8.17 -3.07
CA ALA A 170 -23.64 -8.62 -3.74
C ALA A 170 -23.02 -7.51 -4.61
N ALA A 171 -21.73 -7.30 -4.40
CA ALA A 171 -20.81 -6.60 -5.28
C ALA A 171 -19.44 -7.27 -5.11
N TYR A 172 -18.65 -7.35 -6.17
CA TYR A 172 -17.35 -8.03 -6.12
C TYR A 172 -16.37 -7.46 -7.14
N THR A 173 -15.10 -7.80 -6.96
CA THR A 173 -13.98 -7.42 -7.82
C THR A 173 -13.12 -8.65 -8.11
N PHE A 174 -12.51 -8.70 -9.28
CA PHE A 174 -11.55 -9.76 -9.61
C PHE A 174 -10.12 -9.33 -9.33
N SER A 175 -9.26 -10.31 -9.05
CA SER A 175 -7.82 -10.12 -9.20
C SER A 175 -7.16 -11.31 -9.88
N TRP A 176 -6.03 -11.07 -10.54
CA TRP A 176 -5.26 -12.13 -11.15
C TRP A 176 -3.76 -11.83 -11.19
N GLY A 177 -2.96 -12.88 -11.32
CA GLY A 177 -1.52 -12.77 -11.53
C GLY A 177 -0.99 -13.91 -12.38
N LYS A 178 0.08 -13.62 -13.12
CA LYS A 178 0.71 -14.60 -14.01
C LYS A 178 1.73 -15.42 -13.23
N VAL A 179 1.82 -16.72 -13.53
CA VAL A 179 2.87 -17.59 -12.99
C VAL A 179 3.37 -18.55 -14.06
N ARG A 180 4.68 -18.65 -14.19
CA ARG A 180 5.34 -19.61 -15.08
C ARG A 180 5.58 -20.91 -14.31
N VAL A 181 5.06 -22.01 -14.85
CA VAL A 181 5.16 -23.33 -14.23
C VAL A 181 5.88 -24.27 -15.20
N PRO A 182 6.91 -25.03 -14.76
CA PRO A 182 7.53 -26.07 -15.56
C PRO A 182 6.50 -27.08 -16.06
N SER A 183 6.40 -27.28 -17.36
CA SER A 183 5.46 -28.23 -17.97
C SER A 183 6.17 -29.49 -18.45
N VAL A 184 5.40 -30.57 -18.59
CA VAL A 184 5.86 -31.78 -19.29
C VAL A 184 5.66 -31.52 -20.78
N SER A 185 6.74 -31.37 -21.56
CA SER A 185 6.60 -31.31 -23.02
C SER A 185 6.19 -32.68 -23.56
N ARG A 186 5.25 -32.70 -24.51
CA ARG A 186 4.82 -33.91 -25.23
C ARG A 186 5.66 -34.20 -26.47
N SER A 187 6.59 -33.32 -26.84
CA SER A 187 7.44 -33.47 -28.03
C SER A 187 8.77 -34.12 -27.66
N GLU A 188 9.00 -35.29 -28.24
CA GLU A 188 10.28 -36.00 -28.27
C GLU A 188 11.40 -35.08 -28.79
N SER A 189 12.38 -34.79 -27.94
CA SER A 189 13.79 -34.74 -28.33
C SER A 189 14.66 -34.76 -27.08
N THR A 190 15.76 -35.48 -27.17
CA THR A 190 16.72 -35.83 -26.13
C THR A 190 17.56 -34.66 -25.59
N GLU A 191 17.11 -33.43 -25.73
CA GLU A 191 17.78 -32.25 -25.17
C GLU A 191 17.05 -31.75 -23.91
N ARG A 192 17.76 -31.80 -22.79
CA ARG A 192 17.28 -31.47 -21.43
C ARG A 192 16.95 -29.97 -21.30
N GLY A 193 15.78 -29.56 -21.79
CA GLY A 193 15.19 -28.24 -21.52
C GLY A 193 13.81 -28.38 -20.90
N TYR A 194 13.57 -27.81 -19.71
CA TYR A 194 12.22 -27.67 -19.18
C TYR A 194 11.45 -26.65 -20.05
N SER A 195 10.29 -27.04 -20.59
CA SER A 195 9.33 -26.06 -21.12
C SER A 195 8.56 -25.41 -19.97
N PHE A 196 8.19 -24.14 -20.09
CA PHE A 196 7.37 -23.43 -19.11
C PHE A 196 6.04 -23.04 -19.74
N ALA A 197 4.94 -23.30 -19.04
CA ALA A 197 3.63 -22.76 -19.39
C ALA A 197 3.32 -21.56 -18.48
N THR A 198 2.78 -20.48 -19.06
CA THR A 198 2.27 -19.33 -18.31
C THR A 198 0.81 -19.58 -17.94
N TRP A 199 0.55 -19.58 -16.64
CA TRP A 199 -0.77 -19.72 -16.05
C TRP A 199 -1.23 -18.37 -15.50
N VAL A 200 -2.53 -18.14 -15.49
CA VAL A 200 -3.17 -17.00 -14.82
C VAL A 200 -3.99 -17.51 -13.65
N PHE A 201 -3.61 -17.10 -12.45
CA PHE A 201 -4.31 -17.41 -11.20
C PHE A 201 -5.37 -16.35 -10.98
N ARG A 202 -6.60 -16.76 -10.66
CA ARG A 202 -7.77 -15.88 -10.63
C ARG A 202 -8.47 -15.97 -9.28
N PHE A 203 -8.87 -14.82 -8.76
CA PHE A 203 -9.56 -14.69 -7.49
C PHE A 203 -10.73 -13.73 -7.62
N ALA A 204 -11.79 -13.97 -6.85
CA ALA A 204 -12.91 -13.06 -6.71
C ALA A 204 -13.04 -12.61 -5.25
N HIS A 205 -13.32 -11.33 -5.05
CA HIS A 205 -13.36 -10.69 -3.74
C HIS A 205 -14.68 -9.96 -3.58
N GLN A 206 -15.42 -10.26 -2.52
CA GLN A 206 -16.66 -9.54 -2.21
C GLN A 206 -16.31 -8.11 -1.76
N ALA A 207 -16.97 -7.13 -2.35
CA ALA A 207 -16.81 -5.73 -1.98
C ALA A 207 -17.46 -5.46 -0.62
N ARG A 208 -16.74 -4.77 0.26
CA ARG A 208 -17.27 -4.35 1.58
C ARG A 208 -18.05 -3.06 1.52
N VAL A 209 -17.79 -2.23 0.50
CA VAL A 209 -18.56 -1.01 0.25
C VAL A 209 -19.29 -1.18 -1.07
N ASN A 210 -20.61 -1.20 -1.00
CA ASN A 210 -21.46 -1.41 -2.16
C ASN A 210 -21.99 -0.07 -2.70
N PHE A 211 -21.86 0.13 -4.02
CA PHE A 211 -22.27 1.35 -4.72
C PHE A 211 -23.32 1.09 -5.81
N ARG A 212 -23.96 -0.09 -5.84
CA ARG A 212 -24.93 -0.49 -6.88
C ARG A 212 -26.15 0.42 -6.97
N ASN A 213 -26.45 1.17 -5.91
CA ASN A 213 -27.52 2.16 -5.86
C ASN A 213 -27.17 3.48 -6.57
N LEU A 214 -25.91 3.68 -6.98
CA LEU A 214 -25.47 4.90 -7.62
C LEU A 214 -25.69 4.84 -9.14
N HIS A 215 -26.34 5.87 -9.65
CA HIS A 215 -26.67 6.02 -11.06
C HIS A 215 -26.28 7.42 -11.50
N GLY A 216 -25.17 7.52 -12.23
CA GLY A 216 -24.68 8.78 -12.79
C GLY A 216 -24.04 8.52 -14.14
N PRO A 217 -24.38 9.31 -15.18
CA PRO A 217 -23.86 9.09 -16.51
C PRO A 217 -22.36 9.42 -16.58
N PRO A 218 -21.57 8.64 -17.33
CA PRO A 218 -20.18 8.97 -17.62
C PRO A 218 -20.06 10.17 -18.56
N ILE A 219 -19.10 11.07 -18.33
CA ILE A 219 -18.75 12.18 -19.24
C ILE A 219 -17.60 11.78 -20.17
N LYS A 220 -17.27 12.61 -21.17
CA LYS A 220 -16.09 12.33 -22.02
C LYS A 220 -14.79 12.56 -21.23
N ALA A 221 -13.76 11.77 -21.52
CA ALA A 221 -12.46 11.91 -20.88
C ALA A 221 -11.82 13.28 -21.17
N VAL A 222 -12.07 13.88 -22.34
CA VAL A 222 -11.63 15.25 -22.66
C VAL A 222 -12.41 16.36 -21.95
N GLU A 223 -13.58 16.05 -21.38
CA GLU A 223 -14.40 16.97 -20.59
C GLU A 223 -13.98 16.95 -19.10
N VAL A 224 -13.23 15.93 -18.66
CA VAL A 224 -12.63 15.89 -17.33
C VAL A 224 -11.58 16.99 -17.21
N SER A 225 -11.68 17.80 -16.14
CA SER A 225 -10.74 18.89 -15.90
C SER A 225 -9.32 18.36 -15.64
N PRO A 226 -8.29 18.83 -16.37
CA PRO A 226 -6.90 18.46 -16.05
C PRO A 226 -6.47 18.84 -14.63
N TYR A 227 -7.12 19.83 -14.02
CA TYR A 227 -6.86 20.25 -12.64
C TYR A 227 -7.40 19.27 -11.59
N SER A 228 -8.31 18.36 -11.95
CA SER A 228 -8.74 17.26 -11.07
C SER A 228 -7.94 15.98 -11.28
N ILE A 229 -7.26 15.86 -12.43
CA ILE A 229 -6.32 14.77 -12.75
C ILE A 229 -4.96 14.98 -12.07
N LEU A 230 -4.43 16.19 -12.15
CA LEU A 230 -3.14 16.57 -11.55
C LEU A 230 -3.29 17.04 -10.10
N PRO A 231 -2.24 16.90 -9.25
CA PRO A 231 -2.36 17.18 -7.83
C PRO A 231 -2.46 18.68 -7.56
N SER A 232 -3.50 19.08 -6.84
CA SER A 232 -3.70 20.45 -6.39
C SER A 232 -2.88 20.78 -5.14
N LYS A 233 -2.87 22.04 -4.72
CA LYS A 233 -2.31 22.42 -3.42
C LYS A 233 -3.01 21.70 -2.26
N GLN A 234 -4.33 21.57 -2.33
CA GLN A 234 -5.13 20.87 -1.33
C GLN A 234 -4.77 19.37 -1.23
N THR A 235 -4.47 18.73 -2.37
CA THR A 235 -3.96 17.35 -2.41
C THR A 235 -2.68 17.20 -1.58
N TYR A 236 -1.73 18.11 -1.77
CA TYR A 236 -0.49 18.11 -0.99
C TYR A 236 -0.70 18.42 0.50
N GLU A 237 -1.64 19.32 0.84
CA GLU A 237 -1.99 19.60 2.23
C GLU A 237 -2.65 18.41 2.94
N SER A 238 -3.50 17.66 2.22
CA SER A 238 -4.09 16.40 2.69
C SER A 238 -3.01 15.38 3.05
N ILE A 239 -2.06 15.16 2.12
CA ILE A 239 -0.91 14.26 2.35
C ILE A 239 -0.04 14.76 3.50
N ARG A 240 0.22 16.07 3.57
CA ARG A 240 1.01 16.69 4.65
C ARG A 240 0.37 16.46 6.02
N ARG A 241 -0.95 16.58 6.11
CA ARG A 241 -1.71 16.32 7.35
C ARG A 241 -1.57 14.86 7.77
N ARG A 242 -1.66 13.91 6.82
CA ARG A 242 -1.44 12.48 7.09
C ARG A 242 -0.02 12.21 7.59
N MET A 243 1.00 12.75 6.92
CA MET A 243 2.39 12.65 7.37
C MET A 243 2.58 13.22 8.78
N LYS A 244 1.92 14.33 9.12
CA LYS A 244 1.99 14.93 10.46
C LYS A 244 1.52 13.94 11.52
N MET A 245 0.40 13.26 11.27
CA MET A 245 -0.12 12.23 12.18
C MET A 245 0.86 11.07 12.34
N LEU A 246 1.53 10.64 11.27
CA LEU A 246 2.56 9.60 11.34
C LEU A 246 3.78 10.03 12.16
N VAL A 247 4.27 11.25 11.95
CA VAL A 247 5.38 11.81 12.75
C VAL A 247 4.99 11.87 14.23
N MET A 248 3.77 12.31 14.56
CA MET A 248 3.28 12.31 15.94
C MET A 248 3.26 10.89 16.54
N ARG A 249 2.82 9.87 15.78
CA ARG A 249 2.85 8.46 16.22
C ARG A 249 4.26 8.00 16.53
N ILE A 250 5.21 8.26 15.62
CA ILE A 250 6.61 7.87 15.75
C ILE A 250 7.23 8.50 17.00
N ILE A 251 7.07 9.81 17.18
CA ILE A 251 7.66 10.53 18.32
C ILE A 251 7.04 10.03 19.63
N ALA A 252 5.72 9.85 19.69
CA ALA A 252 5.04 9.33 20.88
C ALA A 252 5.36 7.86 21.20
N ASP A 253 5.71 7.06 20.20
CA ASP A 253 6.12 5.67 20.38
C ASP A 253 7.55 5.53 20.90
N ASN A 254 8.44 6.49 20.61
CA ASN A 254 9.87 6.38 20.92
C ASN A 254 10.33 7.26 22.09
N LEU A 255 9.69 8.41 22.37
CA LEU A 255 10.05 9.24 23.53
C LEU A 255 9.35 8.77 24.81
N SER A 256 10.11 8.41 25.83
CA SER A 256 9.55 7.90 27.10
C SER A 256 8.64 8.90 27.81
N ALA A 257 8.90 10.21 27.67
CA ALA A 257 8.06 11.27 28.23
C ALA A 257 6.62 11.25 27.69
N LEU A 258 6.40 10.71 26.48
CA LEU A 258 5.10 10.67 25.82
C LEU A 258 4.32 9.37 26.07
N LYS A 259 4.82 8.44 26.89
CA LYS A 259 4.12 7.17 27.22
C LYS A 259 2.69 7.38 27.73
N GLY A 260 2.44 8.45 28.48
CA GLY A 260 1.10 8.85 28.95
C GLY A 260 0.17 9.33 27.81
N PRO A 261 0.49 10.43 27.10
CA PRO A 261 -0.35 10.93 26.01
C PRO A 261 -0.37 10.03 24.77
N ARG A 262 0.51 9.02 24.66
CA ARG A 262 0.57 8.05 23.55
C ARG A 262 -0.78 7.46 23.15
N GLY A 263 -1.66 7.19 24.12
CA GLY A 263 -3.01 6.65 23.88
C GLY A 263 -3.99 7.63 23.23
N ARG A 264 -3.68 8.93 23.25
CA ARG A 264 -4.46 10.01 22.63
C ARG A 264 -4.06 10.30 21.18
N VAL A 265 -2.88 9.84 20.77
CA VAL A 265 -2.44 9.98 19.37
C VAL A 265 -3.27 9.05 18.49
N VAL A 266 -3.93 9.63 17.47
CA VAL A 266 -4.78 8.89 16.53
C VAL A 266 -3.98 7.80 15.84
N ARG A 267 -4.34 6.53 16.07
CA ARG A 267 -3.69 5.35 15.48
C ARG A 267 -4.23 4.96 14.12
N HIS A 268 -5.50 5.22 13.89
CA HIS A 268 -6.22 4.92 12.66
C HIS A 268 -6.92 6.18 12.21
N ILE A 269 -6.58 6.68 11.00
CA ILE A 269 -7.17 7.93 10.50
C ILE A 269 -8.59 7.62 10.03
N PRO A 270 -9.63 8.19 10.68
CA PRO A 270 -11.01 7.88 10.33
C PRO A 270 -11.38 8.51 8.98
N HIS A 271 -12.19 7.79 8.22
CA HIS A 271 -12.82 8.23 6.98
C HIS A 271 -14.25 7.64 6.88
N LYS A 272 -15.00 8.02 5.84
CA LYS A 272 -16.43 7.69 5.70
C LYS A 272 -16.77 6.20 5.83
N TYR A 273 -15.86 5.31 5.41
CA TYR A 273 -16.10 3.86 5.36
C TYR A 273 -15.22 3.06 6.33
N SER A 274 -14.58 3.70 7.31
CA SER A 274 -13.68 2.99 8.24
C SER A 274 -14.34 1.83 8.98
N SER A 275 -15.66 1.92 9.27
CA SER A 275 -16.40 0.83 9.91
C SER A 275 -16.52 -0.42 9.05
N LEU A 276 -16.61 -0.26 7.72
CA LEU A 276 -16.69 -1.35 6.76
C LEU A 276 -15.28 -1.86 6.38
N MET A 277 -14.29 -0.96 6.27
CA MET A 277 -12.92 -1.32 5.90
C MET A 277 -12.18 -2.14 6.96
N LYS A 278 -12.64 -2.11 8.22
CA LYS A 278 -12.12 -3.00 9.27
C LYS A 278 -12.74 -4.41 9.23
N GLU A 279 -13.82 -4.64 8.48
CA GLU A 279 -14.46 -5.95 8.41
C GLU A 279 -13.60 -6.95 7.63
N GLN A 280 -13.70 -8.23 8.00
CA GLN A 280 -12.98 -9.30 7.33
C GLN A 280 -13.54 -9.51 5.92
N SER A 281 -12.67 -9.48 4.91
CA SER A 281 -13.05 -9.70 3.51
C SER A 281 -13.34 -11.17 3.21
N THR A 282 -14.33 -11.39 2.35
CA THR A 282 -14.63 -12.68 1.72
C THR A 282 -13.90 -12.77 0.37
N THR A 283 -13.08 -13.81 0.20
CA THR A 283 -12.32 -14.06 -1.04
C THR A 283 -12.39 -15.52 -1.43
N VAL A 284 -12.48 -15.81 -2.73
CA VAL A 284 -12.55 -17.18 -3.25
C VAL A 284 -11.56 -17.37 -4.41
N SER A 285 -10.94 -18.55 -4.46
CA SER A 285 -10.06 -18.95 -5.57
C SER A 285 -10.89 -19.53 -6.71
N LEU A 286 -10.70 -19.01 -7.92
CA LEU A 286 -11.25 -19.55 -9.15
C LEU A 286 -10.24 -20.47 -9.87
N GLY A 287 -9.12 -20.79 -9.21
CA GLY A 287 -8.06 -21.60 -9.77
C GLY A 287 -7.27 -20.92 -10.89
N ALA A 288 -6.43 -21.71 -11.54
CA ALA A 288 -5.51 -21.29 -12.58
C ALA A 288 -5.91 -21.80 -13.96
N VAL A 289 -5.76 -20.96 -14.97
CA VAL A 289 -6.00 -21.30 -16.38
C VAL A 289 -4.79 -20.96 -17.23
N ILE A 290 -4.59 -21.69 -18.32
CA ILE A 290 -3.69 -21.27 -19.38
C ILE A 290 -4.49 -20.30 -20.27
N PRO A 291 -4.07 -19.03 -20.43
CA PRO A 291 -4.81 -18.07 -21.23
C PRO A 291 -5.01 -18.54 -22.67
N ASN A 292 -6.24 -18.49 -23.16
CA ASN A 292 -6.50 -18.70 -24.58
C ASN A 292 -6.29 -17.39 -25.34
N LEU A 293 -5.11 -17.21 -25.93
CA LEU A 293 -4.74 -15.99 -26.67
C LEU A 293 -5.46 -15.84 -28.03
N ALA A 294 -6.22 -16.86 -28.46
CA ALA A 294 -7.07 -16.76 -29.65
C ALA A 294 -8.39 -16.03 -29.38
N GLU A 295 -8.76 -15.83 -28.12
CA GLU A 295 -9.96 -15.08 -27.74
C GLU A 295 -9.79 -13.58 -28.02
N GLU A 296 -10.89 -12.88 -28.30
CA GLU A 296 -10.86 -11.43 -28.56
C GLU A 296 -10.93 -10.59 -27.27
N SER A 297 -11.22 -11.21 -26.12
CA SER A 297 -11.37 -10.51 -24.85
C SER A 297 -10.66 -11.16 -23.66
N VAL A 298 -10.25 -10.33 -22.70
CA VAL A 298 -9.56 -10.73 -21.47
C VAL A 298 -10.45 -11.63 -20.62
N SER A 299 -11.74 -11.30 -20.51
CA SER A 299 -12.69 -12.09 -19.74
C SER A 299 -12.88 -13.49 -20.33
N ALA A 300 -12.88 -13.64 -21.67
CA ALA A 300 -12.90 -14.95 -22.32
C ALA A 300 -11.55 -15.68 -22.20
N ALA A 301 -10.44 -15.00 -22.52
CA ALA A 301 -9.09 -15.56 -22.46
C ALA A 301 -8.76 -16.12 -21.08
N PHE A 302 -9.26 -15.48 -20.03
CA PHE A 302 -9.06 -15.89 -18.63
C PHE A 302 -10.24 -16.68 -18.07
N GLY A 303 -11.23 -17.09 -18.86
CA GLY A 303 -12.37 -17.90 -18.38
C GLY A 303 -13.18 -17.23 -17.26
N LEU A 304 -13.29 -15.89 -17.30
CA LEU A 304 -14.06 -15.06 -16.37
C LEU A 304 -15.44 -14.67 -16.89
N LYS A 305 -15.69 -14.84 -18.20
CA LYS A 305 -16.94 -14.44 -18.87
C LYS A 305 -18.19 -14.97 -18.17
N ASP A 306 -18.17 -16.24 -17.75
CA ASP A 306 -19.29 -16.87 -17.05
C ASP A 306 -19.60 -16.23 -15.69
N PHE A 307 -18.70 -15.43 -15.13
CA PHE A 307 -18.89 -14.75 -13.85
C PHE A 307 -19.25 -13.27 -14.01
N LEU A 308 -19.49 -12.79 -15.23
CA LEU A 308 -19.90 -11.41 -15.46
C LEU A 308 -21.42 -11.29 -15.54
N PRO A 309 -22.06 -10.36 -14.80
CA PRO A 309 -23.49 -10.14 -14.92
C PRO A 309 -23.81 -9.42 -16.23
N GLU A 310 -24.93 -9.76 -16.87
CA GLU A 310 -25.38 -9.11 -18.10
C GLU A 310 -26.81 -8.57 -17.95
N PHE A 311 -27.03 -7.33 -18.38
CA PHE A 311 -28.34 -6.68 -18.39
C PHE A 311 -28.77 -6.41 -19.83
N SER A 312 -29.77 -7.15 -20.31
CA SER A 312 -30.32 -6.98 -21.66
C SER A 312 -29.26 -7.01 -22.78
N GLY A 313 -28.22 -7.84 -22.60
CA GLY A 313 -27.09 -7.97 -23.53
C GLY A 313 -25.94 -6.98 -23.30
N THR A 314 -26.04 -6.08 -22.31
CA THR A 314 -24.94 -5.17 -21.92
C THR A 314 -24.23 -5.71 -20.67
N PRO A 315 -22.90 -5.91 -20.69
CA PRO A 315 -22.15 -6.34 -19.52
C PRO A 315 -22.22 -5.34 -18.36
N HIS A 316 -22.34 -5.85 -17.13
CA HIS A 316 -22.15 -5.07 -15.92
C HIS A 316 -20.67 -4.96 -15.59
N HIS A 317 -20.14 -3.74 -15.59
CA HIS A 317 -18.72 -3.47 -15.34
C HIS A 317 -18.25 -3.94 -13.95
N ILE A 318 -17.37 -4.92 -13.90
CA ILE A 318 -16.73 -5.41 -12.67
C ILE A 318 -15.28 -4.92 -12.62
N LEU A 319 -14.87 -4.38 -11.48
CA LEU A 319 -13.49 -3.95 -11.28
C LEU A 319 -12.56 -5.18 -11.28
N CYS A 320 -11.39 -5.04 -11.88
CA CYS A 320 -10.36 -6.05 -11.83
C CYS A 320 -8.95 -5.49 -11.60
N CYS A 321 -8.10 -6.26 -10.93
CA CYS A 321 -6.72 -5.87 -10.64
C CYS A 321 -5.75 -7.01 -10.98
N GLY A 322 -4.80 -6.79 -11.87
CA GLY A 322 -3.78 -7.79 -12.16
C GLY A 322 -2.69 -7.29 -13.09
N ASP A 323 -1.71 -8.16 -13.37
CA ASP A 323 -0.58 -7.80 -14.23
C ASP A 323 -1.05 -7.44 -15.64
N VAL A 324 -0.68 -6.23 -16.08
CA VAL A 324 -0.94 -5.72 -17.42
C VAL A 324 -0.39 -6.71 -18.45
N LEU A 325 -1.21 -7.06 -19.44
CA LEU A 325 -0.89 -8.08 -20.45
C LEU A 325 0.37 -7.79 -21.29
N GLY A 326 0.93 -6.58 -21.24
CA GLY A 326 2.01 -6.10 -22.11
C GLY A 326 3.45 -6.10 -21.56
N THR A 327 3.71 -6.55 -20.33
CA THR A 327 5.06 -6.44 -19.72
C THR A 327 6.12 -7.40 -20.28
N ASP A 328 5.74 -8.45 -21.02
CA ASP A 328 6.68 -9.43 -21.57
C ASP A 328 7.39 -8.98 -22.87
N ARG A 329 7.09 -7.78 -23.41
CA ARG A 329 7.73 -7.28 -24.64
C ARG A 329 9.26 -7.12 -24.52
N ASN A 330 9.79 -6.94 -23.31
CA ASN A 330 11.21 -6.76 -23.10
C ASN A 330 12.00 -8.08 -22.92
N GLU A 331 11.34 -9.23 -22.68
CA GLU A 331 12.05 -10.50 -22.49
C GLU A 331 12.05 -11.39 -23.75
N GLN A 332 11.07 -11.24 -24.65
CA GLN A 332 11.02 -11.99 -25.91
C GLN A 332 11.95 -11.41 -27.01
N SER A 333 12.52 -10.22 -26.81
CA SER A 333 13.41 -9.56 -27.79
C SER A 333 14.76 -10.25 -27.97
N ASN A 334 15.10 -11.24 -27.13
CA ASN A 334 16.38 -11.94 -27.18
C ASN A 334 16.34 -13.37 -27.76
N ARG A 335 15.25 -13.82 -28.38
CA ARG A 335 15.26 -15.07 -29.16
C ARG A 335 14.56 -14.91 -30.51
N THR A 336 15.40 -14.94 -31.54
CA THR A 336 15.07 -15.15 -32.97
C THR A 336 14.14 -14.11 -33.61
N GLN A 337 14.76 -13.05 -34.12
CA GLN A 337 14.20 -12.27 -35.23
C GLN A 337 14.05 -13.18 -36.46
N ASN A 338 12.83 -13.48 -36.86
CA ASN A 338 12.50 -13.63 -38.27
C ASN A 338 11.61 -12.44 -38.66
N LYS A 339 12.20 -11.55 -39.46
CA LYS A 339 11.48 -10.53 -40.22
C LYS A 339 10.61 -11.25 -41.23
N GLU A 340 9.30 -11.09 -41.11
CA GLU A 340 8.27 -11.10 -42.18
C GLU A 340 6.93 -11.54 -41.60
N THR A 341 6.27 -10.63 -40.88
CA THR A 341 4.81 -10.40 -40.86
C THR A 341 4.51 -9.34 -39.79
N PRO A 342 3.85 -8.22 -40.12
CA PRO A 342 3.31 -7.32 -39.12
C PRO A 342 2.06 -8.00 -38.54
N ASN A 343 2.23 -8.93 -37.60
CA ASN A 343 1.08 -9.56 -36.98
C ASN A 343 0.35 -8.52 -36.12
N GLN A 344 -0.87 -8.23 -36.54
CA GLN A 344 -1.84 -7.34 -35.92
C GLN A 344 -2.01 -7.76 -34.45
N ASN A 345 -1.40 -7.02 -33.53
CA ASN A 345 -1.61 -7.23 -32.10
C ASN A 345 -2.98 -6.66 -31.75
N ALA A 346 -4.01 -7.52 -31.71
CA ALA A 346 -5.29 -7.18 -31.12
C ALA A 346 -5.09 -6.85 -29.63
N GLU A 347 -5.27 -5.58 -29.26
CA GLU A 347 -5.53 -5.24 -27.86
C GLU A 347 -6.80 -5.98 -27.44
N LEU A 348 -6.67 -7.00 -26.59
CA LEU A 348 -7.81 -7.75 -26.05
C LEU A 348 -8.80 -6.77 -25.41
N LYS A 349 -10.07 -6.88 -25.78
CA LYS A 349 -11.13 -6.10 -25.12
C LYS A 349 -11.30 -6.60 -23.69
N PHE A 350 -11.64 -5.72 -22.75
CA PHE A 350 -11.84 -6.14 -21.36
C PHE A 350 -13.25 -6.73 -21.14
N ASP A 351 -14.21 -6.47 -22.03
CA ASP A 351 -15.57 -7.04 -22.07
C ASP A 351 -16.23 -7.18 -20.69
N GLY A 352 -16.73 -6.07 -20.15
CA GLY A 352 -17.38 -6.03 -18.83
C GLY A 352 -16.42 -5.97 -17.63
N LEU A 353 -15.10 -5.92 -17.88
CA LEU A 353 -14.09 -5.67 -16.85
C LEU A 353 -13.56 -4.23 -16.93
N VAL A 354 -13.26 -3.63 -15.78
CA VAL A 354 -12.60 -2.32 -15.68
C VAL A 354 -11.31 -2.49 -14.91
N GLU A 355 -10.18 -2.25 -15.57
CA GLU A 355 -8.85 -2.42 -14.99
C GLU A 355 -8.54 -1.32 -13.96
N ALA A 356 -8.22 -1.75 -12.74
CA ALA A 356 -7.63 -0.95 -11.69
C ALA A 356 -6.10 -1.11 -11.74
N PRO A 357 -5.33 -0.01 -11.67
CA PRO A 357 -3.88 -0.12 -11.64
C PRO A 357 -3.39 -0.79 -10.35
N PRO A 358 -2.30 -1.57 -10.43
CA PRO A 358 -1.74 -2.31 -9.29
C PRO A 358 -1.07 -1.37 -8.27
N GLU A 359 -1.62 -1.31 -7.05
CA GLU A 359 -1.09 -0.52 -5.93
C GLU A 359 0.29 -0.99 -5.49
N PHE A 360 0.45 -2.30 -5.26
CA PHE A 360 1.71 -2.89 -4.80
C PHE A 360 2.82 -2.75 -5.83
N GLN A 361 2.51 -2.91 -7.13
CA GLN A 361 3.52 -2.68 -8.17
C GLN A 361 4.00 -1.23 -8.16
N ASN A 362 3.09 -0.26 -7.96
CA ASN A 362 3.44 1.14 -7.84
C ASN A 362 4.33 1.40 -6.59
N GLU A 363 3.98 0.81 -5.44
CA GLU A 363 4.80 0.91 -4.23
C GLU A 363 6.20 0.32 -4.42
N HIS A 364 6.27 -0.87 -5.00
CA HIS A 364 7.52 -1.56 -5.27
C HIS A 364 8.41 -0.75 -6.21
N LEU A 365 7.84 -0.13 -7.24
CA LEU A 365 8.57 0.75 -8.13
C LEU A 365 9.20 1.94 -7.38
N PHE A 366 8.44 2.62 -6.53
CA PHE A 366 8.95 3.75 -5.77
C PHE A 366 10.02 3.35 -4.75
N HIS A 367 9.93 2.14 -4.19
CA HIS A 367 11.00 1.57 -3.37
C HIS A 367 12.29 1.38 -4.16
N GLU A 368 12.23 0.79 -5.34
CA GLU A 368 13.41 0.64 -6.19
C GLU A 368 14.04 1.99 -6.55
N GLU A 369 13.23 2.99 -6.89
CA GLU A 369 13.69 4.34 -7.21
C GLU A 369 14.36 5.02 -6.01
N MET A 370 13.75 4.90 -4.81
CA MET A 370 14.33 5.41 -3.58
C MET A 370 15.69 4.78 -3.30
N ILE A 371 15.81 3.46 -3.43
CA ILE A 371 17.07 2.74 -3.23
C ILE A 371 18.11 3.15 -4.28
N LYS A 372 17.73 3.20 -5.57
CA LYS A 372 18.63 3.66 -6.65
C LYS A 372 19.13 5.10 -6.42
N MET A 373 18.29 5.96 -5.85
CA MET A 373 18.61 7.37 -5.60
C MET A 373 19.48 7.58 -4.34
N LEU A 374 19.21 6.83 -3.27
CA LEU A 374 19.72 7.13 -1.92
C LEU A 374 20.69 6.08 -1.37
N LEU A 375 20.84 4.93 -2.01
CA LEU A 375 21.78 3.88 -1.64
C LEU A 375 22.94 3.83 -2.64
N SER A 376 24.19 3.94 -2.14
CA SER A 376 25.39 3.82 -2.97
C SER A 376 26.47 3.05 -2.21
N GLU A 377 27.12 2.12 -2.89
CA GLU A 377 28.24 1.32 -2.33
C GLU A 377 29.44 2.19 -1.94
N LYS A 378 29.63 3.33 -2.61
CA LYS A 378 30.70 4.31 -2.29
C LYS A 378 30.57 4.93 -0.89
N ASN A 379 29.44 4.69 -0.21
CA ASN A 379 29.09 5.28 1.07
C ASN A 379 29.08 4.27 2.24
N GLU A 380 29.69 3.09 2.09
CA GLU A 380 29.68 2.06 3.13
C GLU A 380 30.13 2.57 4.51
N ASN A 381 31.18 3.40 4.54
CA ASN A 381 31.72 4.01 5.75
C ASN A 381 31.23 5.46 5.98
N ALA A 382 30.32 5.97 5.14
CA ALA A 382 29.82 7.32 5.26
C ALA A 382 28.67 7.36 6.27
N ARG A 383 28.96 7.88 7.47
CA ARG A 383 27.99 8.01 8.57
C ARG A 383 26.72 8.74 8.13
N GLY A 384 25.57 8.25 8.58
CA GLY A 384 24.26 8.83 8.25
C GLY A 384 23.77 8.55 6.82
N THR A 385 24.41 7.64 6.07
CA THR A 385 23.88 7.17 4.77
C THR A 385 23.11 5.87 4.93
N LEU A 386 22.18 5.59 4.00
CA LEU A 386 21.43 4.33 3.98
C LEU A 386 22.35 3.11 3.95
N HIS A 387 23.48 3.17 3.24
CA HIS A 387 24.40 2.04 3.13
C HIS A 387 25.07 1.75 4.47
N HIS A 388 25.57 2.79 5.15
CA HIS A 388 26.12 2.65 6.50
C HIS A 388 25.09 2.08 7.48
N ILE A 389 23.82 2.48 7.39
CA ILE A 389 22.74 1.97 8.24
C ILE A 389 22.47 0.49 7.98
N VAL A 390 22.47 0.05 6.71
CA VAL A 390 22.32 -1.37 6.36
C VAL A 390 23.39 -2.20 7.07
N SER A 391 24.65 -1.78 6.98
CA SER A 391 25.78 -2.48 7.61
C SER A 391 25.72 -2.44 9.14
N LEU A 392 25.42 -1.28 9.73
CA LEU A 392 25.44 -1.07 11.18
C LEU A 392 24.31 -1.81 11.94
N PHE A 393 23.13 -1.91 11.33
CA PHE A 393 21.95 -2.55 11.93
C PHE A 393 21.65 -3.93 11.35
N HIS A 394 22.59 -4.48 10.57
CA HIS A 394 22.54 -5.81 9.97
C HIS A 394 21.23 -6.10 9.23
N PHE A 395 20.76 -5.15 8.43
CA PHE A 395 19.66 -5.42 7.52
C PHE A 395 20.10 -6.47 6.51
N LYS A 396 19.24 -7.47 6.25
CA LYS A 396 19.52 -8.48 5.22
C LYS A 396 19.77 -7.77 3.89
N THR A 397 20.81 -8.19 3.17
CA THR A 397 21.02 -7.76 1.79
C THR A 397 19.76 -8.01 0.98
N PHE A 398 19.48 -7.12 0.03
CA PHE A 398 18.30 -7.17 -0.83
C PHE A 398 18.38 -8.28 -1.89
N ASN A 399 18.86 -9.48 -1.50
CA ASN A 399 18.99 -10.65 -2.35
C ASN A 399 18.27 -11.82 -1.71
N ASN A 400 17.11 -12.15 -2.29
CA ASN A 400 16.37 -13.42 -2.30
C ASN A 400 15.03 -13.13 -3.00
N THR A 401 14.25 -14.17 -3.31
CA THR A 401 12.93 -14.13 -4.00
C THR A 401 12.13 -12.83 -3.79
N ALA A 402 11.45 -12.34 -4.84
CA ALA A 402 10.81 -11.01 -4.92
C ALA A 402 9.95 -10.62 -3.69
N LYS A 403 9.29 -11.59 -3.05
CA LYS A 403 8.53 -11.40 -1.81
C LYS A 403 9.38 -10.99 -0.59
N ASP A 404 10.49 -11.69 -0.37
CA ASP A 404 11.39 -11.39 0.75
C ASP A 404 12.12 -10.08 0.53
N TYR A 405 12.45 -9.77 -0.73
CA TYR A 405 13.00 -8.47 -1.13
C TYR A 405 12.10 -7.31 -0.69
N PHE A 406 10.81 -7.33 -1.09
CA PHE A 406 9.89 -6.25 -0.77
C PHE A 406 9.68 -6.07 0.74
N LEU A 407 9.42 -7.16 1.47
CA LEU A 407 9.19 -7.09 2.92
C LEU A 407 10.44 -6.58 3.67
N ASN A 408 11.64 -6.95 3.21
CA ASN A 408 12.88 -6.47 3.83
C ASN A 408 13.12 -4.97 3.54
N ILE A 409 12.83 -4.50 2.33
CA ILE A 409 12.91 -3.07 1.99
C ILE A 409 11.92 -2.27 2.82
N TRP A 410 10.69 -2.76 2.94
CA TRP A 410 9.70 -2.14 3.80
C TRP A 410 10.23 -1.96 5.22
N ASP A 411 10.68 -3.06 5.84
CA ASP A 411 11.15 -3.07 7.22
C ASP A 411 12.33 -2.08 7.39
N PHE A 412 13.19 -1.99 6.36
CA PHE A 412 14.29 -1.03 6.30
C PHE A 412 13.80 0.43 6.22
N ILE A 413 12.92 0.77 5.28
CA ILE A 413 12.40 2.14 5.13
C ILE A 413 11.67 2.57 6.40
N THR A 414 10.80 1.71 6.95
CA THR A 414 10.07 1.99 8.20
C THR A 414 11.02 2.26 9.36
N PHE A 415 12.06 1.44 9.51
CA PHE A 415 13.08 1.65 10.54
C PHE A 415 13.82 2.97 10.36
N VAL A 416 14.35 3.21 9.15
CA VAL A 416 15.11 4.42 8.83
C VAL A 416 14.27 5.65 9.11
N THR A 417 13.06 5.74 8.56
CA THR A 417 12.18 6.89 8.79
C THR A 417 11.89 7.09 10.28
N THR A 418 11.58 6.03 11.01
CA THR A 418 11.36 6.10 12.47
C THR A 418 12.59 6.62 13.20
N ALA A 419 13.77 6.11 12.85
CA ALA A 419 15.03 6.46 13.48
C ALA A 419 15.42 7.92 13.25
N TYR A 420 15.31 8.41 12.01
CA TYR A 420 15.57 9.82 11.68
C TYR A 420 14.55 10.78 12.29
N VAL A 421 13.26 10.44 12.31
CA VAL A 421 12.22 11.26 12.97
C VAL A 421 12.49 11.35 14.47
N THR A 422 12.89 10.24 15.10
CA THR A 422 13.23 10.19 16.53
C THR A 422 14.51 10.99 16.81
N LEU A 423 15.53 10.86 15.96
CA LEU A 423 16.76 11.66 16.04
C LEU A 423 16.44 13.15 15.97
N PHE A 424 15.61 13.58 15.01
CA PHE A 424 15.16 14.96 14.91
C PHE A 424 14.50 15.42 16.21
N ALA A 425 13.57 14.64 16.76
CA ALA A 425 12.85 14.99 17.99
C ALA A 425 13.79 15.19 19.18
N VAL A 426 14.76 14.29 19.35
CA VAL A 426 15.80 14.37 20.40
C VAL A 426 16.68 15.61 20.20
N THR A 427 17.17 15.87 18.97
CA THR A 427 18.01 17.04 18.70
C THR A 427 17.25 18.36 18.82
N ALA A 428 16.00 18.42 18.35
CA ALA A 428 15.20 19.63 18.36
C ALA A 428 14.73 20.03 19.77
N CYS A 429 14.62 19.06 20.68
CA CYS A 429 14.26 19.29 22.08
C CYS A 429 15.50 19.38 23.00
N GLY A 430 16.73 19.32 22.45
CA GLY A 430 17.97 19.39 23.23
C GLY A 430 18.17 18.22 24.20
N LEU A 431 17.65 17.03 23.87
CA LEU A 431 17.72 15.84 24.74
C LEU A 431 19.01 15.04 24.50
N ASP A 432 19.54 14.41 25.54
CA ASP A 432 20.67 13.46 25.50
C ASP A 432 20.26 12.06 25.11
N SER A 433 19.04 11.65 25.42
CA SER A 433 18.50 10.35 25.06
C SER A 433 16.98 10.41 24.87
N VAL A 434 16.41 9.34 24.34
CA VAL A 434 14.95 9.17 24.19
C VAL A 434 14.23 9.05 25.54
N ASP A 435 14.97 8.77 26.62
CA ASP A 435 14.43 8.62 27.98
C ASP A 435 14.38 9.93 28.76
N GLN A 436 15.10 10.95 28.30
CA GLN A 436 15.10 12.26 28.94
C GLN A 436 13.77 12.99 28.67
N ARG A 437 13.24 13.63 29.71
CA ARG A 437 12.06 14.49 29.60
C ARG A 437 12.46 15.87 29.09
N PRO A 438 11.77 16.43 28.07
CA PRO A 438 12.02 17.80 27.62
C PRO A 438 11.73 18.82 28.72
N SER A 439 12.56 19.86 28.79
CA SER A 439 12.44 20.94 29.78
C SER A 439 11.19 21.79 29.57
N ASP A 440 10.76 21.95 28.32
CA ASP A 440 9.56 22.68 27.88
C ASP A 440 8.30 21.79 27.86
N PHE A 441 8.38 20.54 28.33
CA PHE A 441 7.28 19.58 28.22
C PHE A 441 6.11 19.95 29.15
N PRO A 442 4.91 20.25 28.62
CA PRO A 442 3.82 20.78 29.43
C PRO A 442 3.20 19.73 30.37
N PRO A 443 2.62 20.14 31.51
CA PRO A 443 2.04 19.22 32.49
C PRO A 443 0.65 18.71 32.08
N GLN A 444 -0.14 19.52 31.36
CA GLN A 444 -1.50 19.18 30.96
C GLN A 444 -1.53 18.40 29.65
N ALA A 445 -2.38 17.37 29.58
CA ALA A 445 -2.40 16.45 28.46
C ALA A 445 -2.91 17.05 27.12
N SER A 446 -3.72 18.11 27.13
CA SER A 446 -4.08 18.87 25.92
C SER A 446 -2.87 19.61 25.36
N ALA A 447 -2.20 20.41 26.21
CA ALA A 447 -0.98 21.13 25.85
C ALA A 447 0.16 20.19 25.40
N GLN A 448 0.23 18.96 25.93
CA GLN A 448 1.18 17.93 25.45
C GLN A 448 0.91 17.51 24.00
N MET A 449 -0.35 17.44 23.59
CA MET A 449 -0.71 17.12 22.20
C MET A 449 -0.40 18.28 21.26
N ASP A 450 -0.62 19.52 21.69
CA ASP A 450 -0.27 20.71 20.92
C ASP A 450 1.26 20.80 20.74
N TRP A 451 2.02 20.61 21.82
CA TRP A 451 3.49 20.53 21.80
C TRP A 451 4.00 19.45 20.83
N LEU A 452 3.42 18.25 20.86
CA LEU A 452 3.76 17.15 19.95
C LEU A 452 3.41 17.48 18.49
N SER A 453 2.26 18.12 18.28
CA SER A 453 1.79 18.60 16.99
C SER A 453 2.75 19.64 16.40
N ASP A 454 3.25 20.57 17.21
CA ASP A 454 4.19 21.62 16.79
C ASP A 454 5.56 21.03 16.45
N LEU A 455 6.06 20.10 17.27
CA LEU A 455 7.30 19.38 16.98
C LEU A 455 7.20 18.60 15.66
N ALA A 456 6.08 17.92 15.42
CA ALA A 456 5.83 17.22 14.16
C ALA A 456 5.75 18.21 12.97
N HIS A 457 5.15 19.38 13.15
CA HIS A 457 5.06 20.40 12.12
C HIS A 457 6.45 20.93 11.73
N ARG A 458 7.33 21.19 12.71
CA ARG A 458 8.71 21.64 12.46
C ARG A 458 9.53 20.62 11.65
N LEU A 459 9.38 19.32 11.94
CA LEU A 459 10.04 18.29 11.13
C LEU A 459 9.53 18.34 9.68
N LEU A 460 8.21 18.40 9.50
CA LEU A 460 7.62 18.45 8.18
C LEU A 460 8.08 19.67 7.40
N ASP A 461 8.08 20.88 7.99
CA ASP A 461 8.62 22.07 7.33
C ASP A 461 10.05 21.87 6.82
N LEU A 462 10.89 21.20 7.61
CA LEU A 462 12.27 20.94 7.24
C LEU A 462 12.37 19.96 6.06
N VAL A 463 11.58 18.88 6.05
CA VAL A 463 11.71 17.77 5.08
C VAL A 463 10.68 17.81 3.94
N TRP A 464 9.83 18.83 3.88
CA TRP A 464 8.80 18.96 2.83
C TRP A 464 9.44 19.23 1.46
N MET A 465 9.46 18.23 0.57
CA MET A 465 10.10 18.33 -0.75
C MET A 465 9.14 17.94 -1.90
N PRO A 466 7.93 18.53 -2.01
CA PRO A 466 7.01 18.24 -3.10
C PRO A 466 7.54 18.77 -4.44
N PRO A 467 7.03 18.25 -5.57
CA PRO A 467 7.22 18.86 -6.88
C PRO A 467 6.73 20.30 -6.97
N SER A 468 7.31 21.08 -7.89
CA SER A 468 6.94 22.48 -8.14
C SER A 468 5.47 22.63 -8.56
N GLN A 469 4.70 23.39 -7.77
CA GLN A 469 3.31 23.70 -8.13
C GLN A 469 3.19 24.53 -9.40
N GLU A 470 4.15 25.42 -9.67
CA GLU A 470 4.18 26.20 -10.92
C GLU A 470 4.26 25.27 -12.14
N ASP A 471 5.10 24.24 -12.07
CA ASP A 471 5.28 23.29 -13.17
C ASP A 471 4.02 22.41 -13.33
N ILE A 472 3.34 22.06 -12.23
CA ILE A 472 2.09 21.30 -12.24
C ILE A 472 0.96 22.13 -12.87
N ILE A 473 0.80 23.39 -12.47
CA ILE A 473 -0.18 24.32 -13.06
C ILE A 473 0.10 24.51 -14.54
N MET A 474 1.38 24.65 -14.93
CA MET A 474 1.78 24.77 -16.33
C MET A 474 1.40 23.51 -17.13
N ALA A 475 1.54 22.32 -16.56
CA ALA A 475 1.11 21.09 -17.20
C ALA A 475 -0.42 21.00 -17.32
N ALA A 476 -1.17 21.38 -16.28
CA ALA A 476 -2.63 21.42 -16.31
C ALA A 476 -3.16 22.41 -17.36
N ALA A 477 -2.57 23.60 -17.44
CA ALA A 477 -2.90 24.60 -18.45
C ALA A 477 -2.59 24.10 -19.87
N ALA A 478 -1.44 23.45 -20.08
CA ALA A 478 -1.09 22.87 -21.37
C ALA A 478 -2.03 21.72 -21.78
N ALA A 479 -2.53 20.93 -20.83
CA ALA A 479 -3.55 19.91 -21.11
C ALA A 479 -4.90 20.52 -21.48
N ALA A 480 -5.28 21.63 -20.84
CA ALA A 480 -6.56 22.31 -21.10
C ALA A 480 -6.59 23.07 -22.44
N ALA A 481 -5.44 23.53 -22.93
CA ALA A 481 -5.34 24.33 -24.16
C ALA A 481 -5.59 23.54 -25.48
N GLY A 482 -5.52 22.21 -25.46
CA GLY A 482 -5.69 21.37 -26.67
C GLY A 482 -4.53 21.43 -27.67
N GLN A 483 -4.61 20.65 -28.76
CA GLN A 483 -3.68 20.74 -29.90
C GLN A 483 -4.15 21.82 -30.89
N SER A 484 -4.14 23.09 -30.51
CA SER A 484 -4.23 24.18 -31.49
C SER A 484 -2.83 24.48 -32.01
N ASP A 485 -2.45 23.83 -33.11
CA ASP A 485 -1.41 24.33 -34.02
C ASP A 485 -2.05 25.47 -34.84
N GLY A 486 -2.13 26.66 -34.23
CA GLY A 486 -2.77 27.82 -34.82
C GLY A 486 -2.87 28.94 -33.78
N ASP A 487 -2.02 29.95 -33.96
CA ASP A 487 -1.82 31.14 -33.13
C ASP A 487 -1.39 30.91 -31.67
N GLN A 488 -0.10 31.17 -31.44
CA GLN A 488 0.48 31.38 -30.12
C GLN A 488 -0.16 32.61 -29.45
N ARG A 489 -1.26 32.43 -28.73
CA ARG A 489 -1.49 33.23 -27.53
C ARG A 489 -0.87 32.48 -26.37
N LYS A 490 0.30 32.96 -25.91
CA LYS A 490 0.94 32.45 -24.70
C LYS A 490 0.00 32.68 -23.52
N ILE A 491 -0.73 31.63 -23.14
CA ILE A 491 -1.61 31.67 -21.96
C ILE A 491 -0.71 31.75 -20.74
N PHE A 492 -0.70 32.89 -20.06
CA PHE A 492 0.09 33.08 -18.83
C PHE A 492 -0.70 32.52 -17.65
N PRO A 493 -0.23 31.45 -17.00
CA PRO A 493 -1.05 30.66 -16.08
C PRO A 493 -1.23 31.31 -14.71
N PHE A 494 -0.48 32.37 -14.42
CA PHE A 494 -0.44 32.93 -13.08
C PHE A 494 -1.55 33.97 -12.87
N CYS A 495 -1.72 34.93 -13.78
CA CYS A 495 -2.73 35.98 -13.64
C CYS A 495 -4.11 35.57 -14.21
N TYR A 496 -5.21 36.03 -13.61
CA TYR A 496 -6.58 35.78 -14.12
C TYR A 496 -6.81 36.30 -15.54
N CYS A 497 -6.02 37.28 -16.01
CA CYS A 497 -6.11 37.81 -17.37
C CYS A 497 -5.62 36.81 -18.42
N ARG A 498 -4.90 35.75 -18.01
CA ARG A 498 -4.43 34.66 -18.88
C ARG A 498 -3.56 35.08 -20.06
N GLU A 499 -3.05 36.31 -20.06
CA GLU A 499 -2.22 36.89 -21.11
C GLU A 499 -0.82 37.15 -20.58
N GLU A 500 0.23 36.75 -21.30
CA GLU A 500 1.61 37.08 -20.94
C GLU A 500 1.87 38.56 -21.23
N LYS A 501 2.29 39.32 -20.21
CA LYS A 501 2.69 40.73 -20.35
C LYS A 501 4.17 40.87 -20.01
N PRO A 502 5.08 40.66 -20.99
CA PRO A 502 6.51 40.67 -20.76
C PRO A 502 6.97 42.02 -20.21
N GLY A 503 7.68 42.00 -19.08
CA GLY A 503 8.21 43.21 -18.43
C GLY A 503 7.28 43.84 -17.39
N GLU A 504 6.04 43.36 -17.25
CA GLU A 504 5.16 43.79 -16.15
C GLU A 504 5.51 43.05 -14.86
N ARG A 505 5.61 43.79 -13.74
CA ARG A 505 5.92 43.22 -12.43
C ARG A 505 4.78 42.29 -11.97
N LEU A 506 5.15 41.17 -11.35
CA LEU A 506 4.20 40.22 -10.80
C LEU A 506 4.06 40.43 -9.29
N VAL A 507 2.83 40.37 -8.82
CA VAL A 507 2.43 40.57 -7.43
C VAL A 507 1.88 39.25 -6.91
N ARG A 508 2.38 38.79 -5.77
CA ARG A 508 1.91 37.54 -5.16
C ARG A 508 0.73 37.82 -4.23
N CYS A 509 -0.30 36.96 -4.28
CA CYS A 509 -1.34 36.97 -3.26
C CYS A 509 -0.78 36.48 -1.91
N CYS A 510 -1.06 37.22 -0.84
CA CYS A 510 -0.60 36.91 0.52
C CYS A 510 -1.32 35.74 1.18
N SER A 511 -2.44 35.29 0.58
CA SER A 511 -3.12 34.06 0.98
C SER A 511 -2.27 32.84 0.63
N ASN A 512 -2.12 31.96 1.60
CA ASN A 512 -1.45 30.70 1.40
C ASN A 512 -2.36 29.67 0.70
N LEU A 513 -3.63 29.95 0.41
CA LEU A 513 -4.54 29.01 -0.27
C LEU A 513 -4.94 29.51 -1.67
N CYS A 514 -4.44 30.67 -2.10
CA CYS A 514 -4.80 31.27 -3.38
C CYS A 514 -4.30 30.43 -4.58
N PRO A 515 -5.20 30.00 -5.49
CA PRO A 515 -4.84 29.20 -6.67
C PRO A 515 -4.09 29.99 -7.76
N GLY A 516 -4.29 31.32 -7.80
CA GLY A 516 -3.70 32.19 -8.81
C GLY A 516 -2.31 32.75 -8.47
N ILE A 517 -1.70 32.36 -7.34
CA ILE A 517 -0.37 32.74 -6.79
C ILE A 517 0.20 34.13 -7.20
N TRP A 518 0.49 34.38 -8.47
CA TRP A 518 1.05 35.63 -9.02
C TRP A 518 0.13 36.34 -10.03
N PHE A 519 -0.02 37.65 -9.91
CA PHE A 519 -0.86 38.49 -10.75
C PHE A 519 -0.03 39.60 -11.40
N HIS A 520 -0.33 40.01 -12.63
CA HIS A 520 0.27 41.24 -13.17
C HIS A 520 -0.10 42.43 -12.29
N GLU A 521 0.83 43.35 -12.06
CA GLU A 521 0.61 44.53 -11.22
C GLU A 521 -0.62 45.34 -11.66
N GLY A 522 -0.82 45.57 -12.97
CA GLY A 522 -1.99 46.24 -13.51
C GLY A 522 -3.29 45.44 -13.32
N CYS A 523 -3.22 44.10 -13.36
CA CYS A 523 -4.36 43.24 -13.09
C CYS A 523 -4.69 43.18 -11.59
N ALA A 524 -3.69 43.24 -10.72
CA ALA A 524 -3.86 43.32 -9.27
C ALA A 524 -4.56 44.64 -8.89
N ARG A 525 -4.04 45.77 -9.38
CA ARG A 525 -4.62 47.12 -9.18
C ARG A 525 -6.04 47.22 -9.74
N ALA A 526 -6.30 46.66 -10.93
CA ALA A 526 -7.63 46.67 -11.53
C ALA A 526 -8.68 45.89 -10.74
N ARG A 527 -8.26 44.91 -9.93
CA ARG A 527 -9.16 44.01 -9.21
C ARG A 527 -9.50 44.51 -7.81
N THR A 528 -8.54 45.08 -7.09
CA THR A 528 -8.71 45.45 -5.68
C THR A 528 -8.59 46.95 -5.42
N LEU A 529 -8.28 47.75 -6.46
CA LEU A 529 -8.07 49.21 -6.40
C LEU A 529 -7.02 49.66 -5.37
N SER A 530 -6.24 48.72 -4.84
CA SER A 530 -5.23 48.90 -3.80
C SER A 530 -3.83 48.83 -4.39
N ASP A 531 -2.88 49.50 -3.74
CA ASP A 531 -1.47 49.46 -4.15
C ASP A 531 -0.87 48.09 -3.80
N PRO A 532 -0.34 47.33 -4.77
CA PRO A 532 0.20 46.00 -4.53
C PRO A 532 1.57 45.98 -3.83
N ASP A 533 2.11 47.14 -3.45
CA ASP A 533 3.37 47.26 -2.69
C ASP A 533 3.18 46.99 -1.17
N GLU A 534 1.94 46.80 -0.71
CA GLU A 534 1.60 46.31 0.64
C GLU A 534 1.10 44.85 0.62
N ASP A 535 0.76 44.29 1.79
CA ASP A 535 0.14 42.96 1.93
C ASP A 535 -1.12 42.84 1.05
N TRP A 536 -0.95 42.25 -0.13
CA TRP A 536 -1.99 42.23 -1.15
C TRP A 536 -2.70 40.88 -1.25
N PHE A 537 -4.04 40.90 -1.32
CA PHE A 537 -4.89 39.72 -1.49
C PHE A 537 -5.74 39.88 -2.75
N CYS A 538 -5.87 38.82 -3.54
CA CYS A 538 -6.58 38.90 -4.83
C CYS A 538 -8.11 38.99 -4.71
N GLY A 539 -8.68 38.93 -3.50
CA GLY A 539 -10.12 39.03 -3.27
C GLY A 539 -10.49 38.87 -1.80
N THR A 540 -11.76 39.14 -1.47
CA THR A 540 -12.30 39.05 -0.10
C THR A 540 -12.11 37.66 0.49
N ASP A 541 -12.34 36.60 -0.30
CA ASP A 541 -12.18 35.21 0.14
C ASP A 541 -10.74 34.95 0.63
N CYS A 542 -9.74 35.39 -0.13
CA CYS A 542 -8.32 35.25 0.22
C CYS A 542 -7.91 36.11 1.41
N SER A 543 -8.51 37.29 1.59
CA SER A 543 -8.25 38.09 2.80
C SER A 543 -8.92 37.51 4.06
N SER A 544 -10.01 36.75 3.89
CA SER A 544 -10.78 36.16 4.98
C SER A 544 -10.42 34.70 5.31
N ASP A 545 -9.54 34.07 4.54
CA ASP A 545 -9.19 32.66 4.71
C ASP A 545 -8.28 32.37 5.92
N GLY A 546 -7.78 33.42 6.57
CA GLY A 546 -6.96 33.33 7.77
C GLY A 546 -5.55 32.79 7.54
N THR A 547 -5.10 32.68 6.29
CA THR A 547 -3.78 32.14 5.93
C THR A 547 -2.86 33.23 5.38
N TYR A 548 -1.60 33.22 5.84
CA TYR A 548 -0.61 34.21 5.44
C TYR A 548 0.69 33.53 5.00
N VAL A 549 1.22 33.93 3.84
CA VAL A 549 2.43 33.33 3.24
C VAL A 549 3.68 33.59 4.09
N TYR A 550 3.74 34.75 4.73
CA TYR A 550 4.89 35.21 5.50
C TYR A 550 4.78 34.86 6.99
N CYS A 551 5.92 34.89 7.68
CA CYS A 551 6.12 34.51 9.07
C CYS A 551 5.73 33.05 9.40
N HIS A 552 6.17 32.59 10.58
CA HIS A 552 5.86 31.24 11.08
C HIS A 552 4.46 31.15 11.69
N CYS A 553 3.88 32.27 12.12
CA CYS A 553 2.54 32.31 12.71
C CYS A 553 1.42 32.13 11.67
N LYS A 554 1.70 32.30 10.37
CA LYS A 554 0.73 32.15 9.27
C LYS A 554 -0.55 32.97 9.38
N GLU A 555 -0.52 34.02 10.20
CA GLU A 555 -1.60 34.97 10.42
C GLU A 555 -1.14 36.38 10.04
N GLN A 556 -1.99 37.15 9.39
CA GLN A 556 -1.74 38.57 9.14
C GLN A 556 -2.03 39.35 10.43
N ARG A 557 -0.99 39.90 11.07
CA ARG A 557 -1.12 40.61 12.37
C ARG A 557 -0.88 42.12 12.29
N GLY A 558 -0.57 42.65 11.10
CA GLY A 558 -0.13 44.04 10.93
C GLY A 558 1.18 44.34 11.69
N GLY A 559 1.74 45.53 11.48
CA GLY A 559 2.95 46.01 12.19
C GLY A 559 4.28 45.75 11.46
N GLN A 560 5.41 46.02 12.14
CA GLN A 560 6.74 45.95 11.53
C GLN A 560 7.17 44.50 11.24
N MET A 561 7.60 44.26 10.00
CA MET A 561 8.20 43.00 9.56
C MET A 561 9.69 43.15 9.26
N VAL A 562 10.41 42.05 9.34
CA VAL A 562 11.85 41.97 9.08
C VAL A 562 12.09 40.87 8.06
N GLN A 563 12.83 41.18 6.99
CA GLN A 563 13.20 40.22 5.94
C GLN A 563 14.49 39.50 6.32
N CYS A 564 14.53 38.20 6.10
CA CYS A 564 15.78 37.44 6.20
C CYS A 564 16.75 37.84 5.07
N GLY A 565 18.04 37.96 5.37
CA GLY A 565 19.10 38.34 4.43
C GLY A 565 19.36 37.33 3.32
N LEU A 566 18.81 36.12 3.42
CA LEU A 566 18.75 35.16 2.32
C LEU A 566 17.56 35.38 1.38
N MET A 567 16.64 36.29 1.70
CA MET A 567 15.44 36.62 0.93
C MET A 567 14.67 35.35 0.54
N GLU A 568 14.36 35.18 -0.75
CA GLU A 568 13.73 33.99 -1.33
C GLU A 568 14.49 32.68 -1.12
N ARG A 569 15.80 32.72 -0.81
CA ARG A 569 16.62 31.54 -0.49
C ARG A 569 16.50 31.11 0.98
N CYS A 570 15.77 31.85 1.79
CA CYS A 570 15.52 31.49 3.18
C CYS A 570 14.70 30.20 3.27
N ARG A 571 15.24 29.16 3.91
CA ARG A 571 14.61 27.83 4.03
C ARG A 571 13.41 27.77 5.00
N LYS A 572 13.11 28.89 5.67
CA LYS A 572 11.98 29.02 6.60
C LYS A 572 10.91 29.93 6.01
N HIS A 573 10.97 31.23 6.29
CA HIS A 573 10.11 32.25 5.72
C HIS A 573 10.93 33.45 5.29
N GLU A 574 10.48 34.15 4.25
CA GLU A 574 11.15 35.34 3.74
C GLU A 574 11.04 36.52 4.72
N TRP A 575 9.82 36.73 5.24
CA TRP A 575 9.48 37.83 6.15
C TRP A 575 8.95 37.31 7.49
N TYR A 576 9.24 38.03 8.57
CA TYR A 576 8.77 37.72 9.92
C TYR A 576 8.20 38.95 10.61
N HIS A 577 7.07 38.81 11.32
CA HIS A 577 6.60 39.86 12.22
C HIS A 577 7.61 40.04 13.36
N ARG A 578 7.96 41.29 13.68
CA ARG A 578 8.88 41.60 14.79
C ARG A 578 8.36 41.05 16.13
N ALA A 579 7.05 41.09 16.34
CA ALA A 579 6.39 40.53 17.54
C ALA A 579 6.44 38.98 17.61
N CYS A 580 6.68 38.30 16.49
CA CYS A 580 6.84 36.85 16.43
C CYS A 580 8.29 36.38 16.61
N LEU A 581 9.23 37.33 16.78
CA LEU A 581 10.63 37.08 17.09
C LEU A 581 10.87 37.09 18.60
N THR A 582 11.84 36.31 19.08
CA THR A 582 12.29 36.37 20.49
C THR A 582 12.93 37.73 20.81
N ALA A 583 13.03 38.09 22.09
CA ALA A 583 13.65 39.36 22.51
C ALA A 583 15.07 39.54 21.93
N GLU A 584 15.87 38.48 21.90
CA GLU A 584 17.21 38.47 21.29
C GLU A 584 17.17 38.69 19.77
N GLN A 585 16.24 38.02 19.08
CA GLN A 585 16.06 38.16 17.64
C GLN A 585 15.53 39.54 17.24
N GLN A 586 14.74 40.19 18.09
CA GLN A 586 14.27 41.56 17.85
C GLN A 586 15.41 42.58 17.94
N ILE A 587 16.43 42.33 18.77
CA ILE A 587 17.63 43.17 18.87
C ILE A 587 18.50 42.95 17.62
N SER A 588 18.76 41.68 17.24
CA SER A 588 19.56 41.38 16.05
C SER A 588 18.88 41.82 14.75
N ALA A 589 17.55 41.85 14.69
CA ALA A 589 16.78 42.37 13.57
C ALA A 589 16.96 43.88 13.29
N GLN A 590 17.66 44.61 14.16
CA GLN A 590 18.09 45.98 13.88
C GLN A 590 19.32 46.05 12.97
N GLN A 591 20.03 44.92 12.78
CA GLN A 591 21.21 44.81 11.93
C GLN A 591 20.79 44.41 10.51
N THR A 592 21.34 45.05 9.48
CA THR A 592 21.13 44.68 8.08
C THR A 592 22.46 44.20 7.45
N PRO A 593 22.50 43.01 6.82
CA PRO A 593 21.42 42.03 6.66
C PRO A 593 21.13 41.24 7.96
N TRP A 594 19.84 41.08 8.31
CA TRP A 594 19.41 40.23 9.42
C TRP A 594 19.14 38.81 8.92
N PHE A 595 19.61 37.79 9.62
CA PHE A 595 19.31 36.40 9.27
C PHE A 595 18.39 35.77 10.32
N CYS A 596 17.33 35.09 9.87
CA CYS A 596 16.34 34.50 10.77
C CYS A 596 16.87 33.30 11.60
N SER A 597 18.10 32.86 11.32
CA SER A 597 18.83 31.84 12.07
C SER A 597 20.31 31.89 11.75
N GLU A 598 21.14 31.35 12.64
CA GLU A 598 22.57 31.14 12.40
C GLU A 598 22.82 30.35 11.11
N SER A 599 21.98 29.36 10.82
CA SER A 599 21.97 28.63 9.55
C SER A 599 21.80 29.53 8.32
N CYS A 600 20.94 30.55 8.40
CA CYS A 600 20.76 31.51 7.30
C CYS A 600 21.95 32.47 7.20
N SER A 601 22.54 32.85 8.34
CA SER A 601 23.78 33.64 8.36
C SER A 601 24.93 32.88 7.68
N MET A 602 25.07 31.59 7.98
CA MET A 602 26.07 30.69 7.38
C MET A 602 25.76 30.32 5.93
N GLY A 603 24.49 30.41 5.51
CA GLY A 603 24.08 30.17 4.12
C GLY A 603 24.39 31.34 3.18
N GLY A 604 24.67 32.53 3.73
CA GLY A 604 25.09 33.71 2.97
C GLY A 604 26.44 33.56 2.27
N CYS A 605 27.23 32.54 2.66
CA CYS A 605 28.55 32.21 2.12
C CYS A 605 28.52 31.59 0.71
N GLY A 606 27.35 31.18 0.21
CA GLY A 606 27.17 30.61 -1.13
C GLY A 606 27.42 29.10 -1.27
N GLU A 607 27.80 28.38 -0.20
CA GLU A 607 28.01 26.93 -0.23
C GLU A 607 26.78 26.15 0.25
N GLU A 608 26.39 25.12 -0.52
CA GLU A 608 25.27 24.23 -0.21
C GLU A 608 25.63 23.15 0.83
N ASP A 609 24.62 22.64 1.52
CA ASP A 609 24.74 21.51 2.46
C ASP A 609 24.11 20.26 1.83
N PHE A 610 24.92 19.52 1.07
CA PHE A 610 24.47 18.33 0.34
C PHE A 610 24.14 17.17 1.28
N LEU A 611 24.75 17.10 2.47
CA LEU A 611 24.42 16.11 3.49
C LEU A 611 23.03 16.34 4.08
N LEU A 612 22.70 17.59 4.42
CA LEU A 612 21.35 17.93 4.89
C LEU A 612 20.31 17.68 3.78
N ASN A 613 20.62 18.03 2.52
CA ASN A 613 19.72 17.75 1.39
C ASN A 613 19.46 16.24 1.23
N TYR A 614 20.50 15.41 1.39
CA TYR A 614 20.37 13.96 1.41
C TYR A 614 19.50 13.47 2.58
N THR A 615 19.77 13.96 3.79
CA THR A 615 19.00 13.60 5.00
C THR A 615 17.52 13.95 4.86
N ARG A 616 17.21 15.14 4.32
CA ARG A 616 15.84 15.56 4.03
C ARG A 616 15.16 14.65 3.03
N ALA A 617 15.86 14.25 1.96
CA ALA A 617 15.31 13.34 0.96
C ALA A 617 15.02 11.94 1.52
N VAL A 618 15.89 11.41 2.39
CA VAL A 618 15.65 10.12 3.08
C VAL A 618 14.38 10.17 3.92
N VAL A 619 14.20 11.23 4.71
CA VAL A 619 13.02 11.37 5.56
C VAL A 619 11.77 11.65 4.73
N TRP A 620 11.87 12.48 3.69
CA TRP A 620 10.78 12.79 2.77
C TRP A 620 10.23 11.55 2.07
N GLU A 621 11.07 10.78 1.38
CA GLU A 621 10.68 9.57 0.65
C GLU A 621 10.11 8.52 1.61
N GLY A 622 10.74 8.36 2.78
CA GLY A 622 10.28 7.46 3.82
C GLY A 622 8.91 7.83 4.39
N LEU A 623 8.68 9.09 4.74
CA LEU A 623 7.37 9.58 5.21
C LEU A 623 6.30 9.48 4.10
N ASN A 624 6.66 9.73 2.85
CA ASN A 624 5.75 9.62 1.72
C ASN A 624 5.29 8.17 1.52
N HIS A 625 6.22 7.21 1.60
CA HIS A 625 5.89 5.79 1.58
C HIS A 625 5.01 5.40 2.77
N MET A 626 5.39 5.76 4.00
CA MET A 626 4.59 5.42 5.19
C MET A 626 3.18 6.02 5.14
N ALA A 627 3.03 7.25 4.63
CA ALA A 627 1.73 7.91 4.48
C ALA A 627 0.85 7.24 3.43
N ARG A 628 1.42 6.79 2.31
CA ARG A 628 0.71 5.96 1.32
C ARG A 628 0.23 4.65 1.92
N ARG A 629 1.11 3.95 2.64
CA ARG A 629 0.77 2.69 3.30
C ARG A 629 -0.33 2.84 4.33
N ASP A 630 -0.30 3.92 5.11
CA ASP A 630 -1.37 4.25 6.04
C ASP A 630 -2.70 4.42 5.31
N ALA A 631 -2.74 5.11 4.16
CA ALA A 631 -3.95 5.20 3.34
C ALA A 631 -4.46 3.83 2.85
N ILE A 632 -3.56 2.95 2.40
CA ILE A 632 -3.90 1.58 2.00
C ILE A 632 -4.42 0.75 3.20
N GLN A 633 -3.75 0.83 4.36
CA GLN A 633 -4.07 0.07 5.58
C GLN A 633 -5.42 0.49 6.19
N GLU A 634 -5.76 1.77 6.13
CA GLU A 634 -7.08 2.26 6.53
C GLU A 634 -8.16 1.94 5.49
N GLY A 635 -7.78 1.70 4.23
CA GLY A 635 -8.73 1.57 3.12
C GLY A 635 -9.36 2.91 2.75
N ASP A 636 -8.58 3.98 2.86
CA ASP A 636 -8.99 5.35 2.60
C ASP A 636 -8.85 5.68 1.11
N GLY A 637 -9.91 5.40 0.34
CA GLY A 637 -9.94 5.60 -1.10
C GLY A 637 -9.71 7.05 -1.54
N ASP A 638 -10.09 8.03 -0.73
CA ASP A 638 -9.79 9.45 -0.98
C ASP A 638 -8.28 9.70 -0.92
N ALA A 639 -7.65 9.32 0.18
CA ALA A 639 -6.20 9.50 0.35
C ALA A 639 -5.39 8.67 -0.64
N MET A 640 -5.80 7.44 -0.93
CA MET A 640 -5.18 6.62 -1.98
C MET A 640 -5.23 7.35 -3.33
N THR A 641 -6.38 7.92 -3.70
CA THR A 641 -6.51 8.70 -4.95
C THR A 641 -5.58 9.92 -4.95
N ASP A 642 -5.46 10.64 -3.82
CA ASP A 642 -4.52 11.77 -3.69
C ASP A 642 -3.06 11.36 -3.94
N PHE A 643 -2.64 10.20 -3.43
CA PHE A 643 -1.30 9.66 -3.72
C PHE A 643 -1.11 9.38 -5.21
N TRP A 644 -2.10 8.78 -5.89
CA TRP A 644 -2.02 8.57 -7.34
C TRP A 644 -1.96 9.88 -8.14
N ARG A 645 -2.67 10.94 -7.70
CA ARG A 645 -2.51 12.27 -8.31
C ARG A 645 -1.08 12.77 -8.16
N THR A 646 -0.47 12.62 -6.99
CA THR A 646 0.95 13.00 -6.82
C THR A 646 1.88 12.14 -7.66
N ASP A 647 1.56 10.86 -7.84
CA ASP A 647 2.37 9.92 -8.61
C ASP A 647 2.38 10.25 -10.09
N MET A 648 1.30 10.80 -10.66
CA MET A 648 1.31 11.27 -12.05
C MET A 648 2.52 12.15 -12.36
N VAL A 649 2.88 13.04 -11.43
CA VAL A 649 4.02 13.96 -11.58
C VAL A 649 5.35 13.23 -11.43
N LEU A 650 5.44 12.31 -10.46
CA LEU A 650 6.65 11.55 -10.16
C LEU A 650 6.95 10.51 -11.26
N LEU A 651 5.95 9.75 -11.70
CA LEU A 651 6.04 8.76 -12.77
C LEU A 651 6.48 9.40 -14.07
N TRP A 652 5.94 10.57 -14.42
CA TRP A 652 6.40 11.33 -15.59
C TRP A 652 7.87 11.76 -15.46
N SER A 653 8.22 12.37 -14.32
CA SER A 653 9.57 12.89 -14.09
C SER A 653 10.63 11.78 -14.05
N ARG A 654 10.24 10.59 -13.56
CA ARG A 654 11.06 9.36 -13.48
C ARG A 654 10.90 8.43 -14.69
N THR A 655 10.21 8.86 -15.74
CA THR A 655 10.03 8.12 -17.02
C THR A 655 9.29 6.79 -16.97
N HIS A 656 8.45 6.57 -15.97
CA HIS A 656 7.62 5.38 -15.82
C HIS A 656 6.30 5.51 -16.58
N LEU A 657 6.39 5.59 -17.92
CA LEU A 657 5.28 5.95 -18.80
C LEU A 657 4.12 4.94 -18.80
N GLN A 658 4.39 3.65 -18.57
CA GLN A 658 3.33 2.64 -18.51
C GLN A 658 2.40 2.88 -17.32
N LEU A 659 2.96 3.00 -16.12
CA LEU A 659 2.19 3.32 -14.91
C LEU A 659 1.60 4.74 -14.99
N PHE A 660 2.28 5.70 -15.63
CA PHE A 660 1.71 7.02 -15.90
C PHE A 660 0.41 6.94 -16.71
N ASN A 661 0.39 6.14 -17.78
CA ASN A 661 -0.81 5.95 -18.60
C ASN A 661 -1.93 5.26 -17.80
N SER A 662 -1.62 4.21 -17.05
CA SER A 662 -2.61 3.53 -16.19
C SER A 662 -3.14 4.43 -15.08
N SER A 663 -2.28 5.28 -14.50
CA SER A 663 -2.67 6.28 -13.49
C SER A 663 -3.60 7.33 -14.08
N HIS A 664 -3.30 7.82 -15.29
CA HIS A 664 -4.16 8.77 -16.01
C HIS A 664 -5.54 8.19 -16.25
N GLN A 665 -5.62 6.95 -16.77
CA GLN A 665 -6.90 6.27 -17.00
C GLN A 665 -7.69 6.12 -15.71
N MET A 666 -7.05 5.69 -14.63
CA MET A 666 -7.71 5.51 -13.34
C MET A 666 -8.27 6.84 -12.81
N ILE A 667 -7.47 7.89 -12.75
CA ILE A 667 -7.90 9.18 -12.18
C ILE A 667 -8.97 9.83 -13.07
N THR A 668 -8.77 9.85 -14.39
CA THR A 668 -9.78 10.35 -15.34
C THR A 668 -11.10 9.57 -15.22
N GLY A 669 -10.99 8.25 -15.03
CA GLY A 669 -12.08 7.35 -14.68
C GLY A 669 -12.86 7.79 -13.45
N ILE A 670 -12.16 7.95 -12.31
CA ILE A 670 -12.74 8.37 -11.03
C ILE A 670 -13.39 9.76 -11.12
N GLU A 671 -12.80 10.69 -11.86
CA GLU A 671 -13.26 12.08 -11.96
C GLU A 671 -14.51 12.24 -12.82
N GLY A 672 -14.83 11.28 -13.70
CA GLY A 672 -16.09 11.33 -14.43
C GLY A 672 -16.20 10.45 -15.66
N PHE A 673 -15.08 9.95 -16.20
CA PHE A 673 -15.14 9.11 -17.41
C PHE A 673 -15.89 7.79 -17.17
N TYR A 674 -15.86 7.24 -15.96
CA TYR A 674 -16.64 6.06 -15.62
C TYR A 674 -18.04 6.38 -15.08
N PRO A 675 -19.02 5.47 -15.26
CA PRO A 675 -20.31 5.57 -14.58
C PRO A 675 -20.14 5.70 -13.07
N GLU A 676 -21.03 6.45 -12.41
CA GLU A 676 -20.82 6.86 -11.01
C GLU A 676 -20.48 5.73 -10.04
N ARG A 677 -21.17 4.58 -10.16
CA ARG A 677 -20.87 3.37 -9.39
C ARG A 677 -19.41 2.92 -9.59
N VAL A 678 -18.97 2.77 -10.84
CA VAL A 678 -17.62 2.31 -11.18
C VAL A 678 -16.57 3.27 -10.65
N ARG A 679 -16.84 4.59 -10.63
CA ARG A 679 -15.94 5.58 -10.00
C ARG A 679 -15.72 5.26 -8.51
N GLN A 680 -16.80 4.95 -7.79
CA GLN A 680 -16.71 4.62 -6.37
C GLN A 680 -16.09 3.24 -6.14
N ASP A 681 -16.39 2.24 -6.97
CA ASP A 681 -15.71 0.94 -6.91
C ASP A 681 -14.21 1.08 -7.13
N MET A 682 -13.80 1.81 -8.18
CA MET A 682 -12.40 2.12 -8.46
C MET A 682 -11.74 2.84 -7.27
N LYS A 683 -12.46 3.74 -6.60
CA LYS A 683 -11.93 4.48 -5.47
C LYS A 683 -11.74 3.63 -4.21
N TRP A 684 -12.71 2.77 -3.87
CA TRP A 684 -12.79 2.13 -2.55
C TRP A 684 -12.53 0.62 -2.55
N ASN A 685 -12.80 -0.09 -3.65
CA ASN A 685 -12.78 -1.56 -3.71
C ASN A 685 -11.47 -2.12 -4.31
N ARG A 686 -10.33 -1.44 -4.08
CA ARG A 686 -8.98 -1.87 -4.49
C ARG A 686 -8.15 -2.51 -3.35
N VAL A 687 -8.77 -2.68 -2.18
CA VAL A 687 -8.15 -3.23 -0.97
C VAL A 687 -9.04 -4.26 -0.29
N LEU A 688 -8.44 -5.14 0.50
CA LEU A 688 -9.08 -6.20 1.26
C LEU A 688 -8.45 -6.36 2.66
N ASN A 689 -9.14 -7.00 3.59
CA ASN A 689 -8.68 -7.20 4.97
C ASN A 689 -8.96 -8.65 5.41
N LEU A 690 -7.96 -9.52 5.35
CA LEU A 690 -8.11 -10.91 5.79
C LEU A 690 -7.98 -11.08 7.32
N GLN A 691 -7.72 -10.00 8.06
CA GLN A 691 -7.54 -10.01 9.51
C GLN A 691 -8.79 -9.54 10.26
N GLY A 692 -9.63 -8.71 9.64
CA GLY A 692 -10.80 -8.12 10.29
C GLY A 692 -10.45 -7.10 11.37
N THR A 693 -9.34 -6.37 11.20
CA THR A 693 -8.86 -5.36 12.17
C THR A 693 -8.68 -3.99 11.53
N SER A 694 -8.78 -2.92 12.32
CA SER A 694 -8.39 -1.57 11.88
C SER A 694 -6.93 -1.55 11.43
N GLY A 695 -6.61 -0.81 10.35
CA GLY A 695 -5.28 -0.83 9.72
C GLY A 695 -4.90 -2.17 9.06
N GLY A 696 -5.84 -3.11 8.94
CA GLY A 696 -5.60 -4.47 8.45
C GLY A 696 -5.67 -4.65 6.93
N ASN A 697 -5.88 -3.56 6.18
CA ASN A 697 -6.08 -3.64 4.74
C ASN A 697 -4.75 -3.82 3.98
N VAL A 698 -4.84 -4.58 2.87
CA VAL A 698 -3.79 -4.77 1.87
C VAL A 698 -4.39 -4.61 0.48
N SER A 699 -3.59 -4.21 -0.50
CA SER A 699 -4.05 -4.10 -1.88
C SER A 699 -4.35 -5.47 -2.51
N LEU A 700 -5.27 -5.49 -3.48
CA LEU A 700 -5.67 -6.72 -4.18
C LEU A 700 -4.48 -7.43 -4.86
N ASP A 701 -3.60 -6.67 -5.51
CA ASP A 701 -2.42 -7.19 -6.20
C ASP A 701 -1.36 -7.74 -5.24
N LEU A 702 -1.11 -7.08 -4.10
CA LEU A 702 -0.24 -7.63 -3.05
C LEU A 702 -0.76 -8.97 -2.55
N LEU A 703 -2.06 -9.07 -2.26
CA LEU A 703 -2.63 -10.35 -1.82
C LEU A 703 -2.45 -11.41 -2.92
N THR A 704 -2.73 -11.06 -4.17
CA THR A 704 -2.60 -11.97 -5.31
C THR A 704 -1.17 -12.50 -5.41
N GLU A 705 -0.17 -11.64 -5.31
CA GLU A 705 1.24 -12.03 -5.30
C GLU A 705 1.60 -12.91 -4.09
N LEU A 706 1.06 -12.61 -2.90
CA LEU A 706 1.27 -13.44 -1.72
C LEU A 706 0.67 -14.86 -1.88
N MET A 707 -0.53 -14.96 -2.47
CA MET A 707 -1.20 -16.24 -2.75
C MET A 707 -0.48 -17.05 -3.84
N ILE A 708 0.03 -16.38 -4.88
CA ILE A 708 0.85 -17.02 -5.92
C ILE A 708 2.16 -17.53 -5.33
N ASN A 709 2.80 -16.77 -4.44
CA ASN A 709 4.04 -17.21 -3.78
C ASN A 709 3.81 -18.38 -2.82
N GLU A 710 2.65 -18.44 -2.16
CA GLU A 710 2.25 -19.62 -1.40
C GLU A 710 2.09 -20.86 -2.29
N PHE A 711 1.44 -20.70 -3.45
CA PHE A 711 1.36 -21.76 -4.46
C PHE A 711 2.75 -22.20 -4.95
N LYS A 712 3.65 -21.25 -5.26
CA LYS A 712 5.04 -21.52 -5.68
C LYS A 712 5.77 -22.36 -4.63
N GLY A 713 5.66 -22.00 -3.35
CA GLY A 713 6.21 -22.80 -2.25
C GLY A 713 5.63 -24.22 -2.17
N GLY A 714 4.34 -24.38 -2.44
CA GLY A 714 3.68 -25.69 -2.51
C GLY A 714 4.21 -26.58 -3.64
N ILE A 715 4.50 -26.01 -4.82
CA ILE A 715 5.02 -26.77 -5.96
C ILE A 715 6.54 -27.04 -5.88
N GLU A 716 7.32 -26.16 -5.25
CA GLU A 716 8.76 -26.36 -5.02
C GLU A 716 9.04 -27.65 -4.23
N PHE A 717 8.16 -28.00 -3.30
CA PHE A 717 8.23 -29.27 -2.55
C PHE A 717 8.08 -30.50 -3.47
N GLY A 718 7.32 -30.37 -4.56
CA GLY A 718 7.03 -31.45 -5.49
C GLY A 718 8.21 -31.86 -6.38
N LYS A 719 9.08 -30.90 -6.76
CA LYS A 719 10.16 -31.00 -7.77
C LYS A 719 9.71 -31.55 -9.16
N GLY A 720 10.32 -31.07 -10.23
CA GLY A 720 10.10 -31.59 -11.60
C GLY A 720 9.03 -30.86 -12.42
N SER A 721 8.63 -31.48 -13.54
CA SER A 721 7.60 -30.94 -14.46
C SER A 721 6.18 -31.25 -13.99
N PHE A 722 5.25 -30.34 -14.25
CA PHE A 722 3.87 -30.42 -13.79
C PHE A 722 2.88 -30.65 -14.93
N THR A 723 1.87 -31.48 -14.69
CA THR A 723 0.72 -31.62 -15.60
C THR A 723 -0.31 -30.53 -15.36
N SER A 724 -1.14 -30.22 -16.36
CA SER A 724 -2.19 -29.19 -16.23
C SER A 724 -3.15 -29.47 -15.07
N GLN A 725 -3.61 -30.72 -14.94
CA GLN A 725 -4.47 -31.15 -13.85
C GLN A 725 -3.82 -30.96 -12.47
N GLN A 726 -2.50 -31.15 -12.39
CA GLN A 726 -1.76 -30.95 -11.14
C GLN A 726 -1.73 -29.48 -10.75
N VAL A 727 -1.46 -28.57 -11.70
CA VAL A 727 -1.43 -27.12 -11.46
C VAL A 727 -2.80 -26.62 -11.02
N GLU A 728 -3.85 -27.01 -11.75
CA GLU A 728 -5.24 -26.68 -11.46
C GLU A 728 -5.63 -27.08 -10.02
N GLN A 729 -5.39 -28.34 -9.63
CA GLN A 729 -5.70 -28.83 -8.27
C GLN A 729 -4.97 -28.06 -7.17
N SER A 730 -3.71 -27.69 -7.40
CA SER A 730 -2.92 -26.93 -6.41
C SER A 730 -3.34 -25.47 -6.36
N SER A 731 -3.73 -24.86 -7.48
CA SER A 731 -4.22 -23.48 -7.52
C SER A 731 -5.54 -23.29 -6.75
N GLN A 732 -6.42 -24.30 -6.78
CA GLN A 732 -7.69 -24.29 -6.05
C GLN A 732 -7.49 -24.34 -4.52
N LEU A 733 -6.33 -24.81 -4.08
CA LEU A 733 -5.94 -24.89 -2.67
C LEU A 733 -5.05 -23.73 -2.20
N ALA A 734 -4.84 -22.71 -3.04
CA ALA A 734 -4.13 -21.49 -2.66
C ALA A 734 -5.12 -20.42 -2.14
N GLY A 735 -4.67 -19.53 -1.26
CA GLY A 735 -5.46 -18.40 -0.75
C GLY A 735 -6.02 -18.58 0.66
N ALA A 736 -7.21 -18.04 0.94
CA ALA A 736 -7.77 -17.99 2.29
C ALA A 736 -7.96 -19.39 2.93
N GLU A 737 -8.33 -20.40 2.14
CA GLU A 737 -8.46 -21.79 2.61
C GLU A 737 -7.12 -22.40 3.04
N ALA A 738 -6.05 -22.04 2.34
CA ALA A 738 -4.70 -22.48 2.65
C ALA A 738 -4.26 -21.96 4.04
N LYS A 739 -4.63 -20.72 4.39
CA LYS A 739 -4.44 -20.16 5.73
C LYS A 739 -5.17 -20.99 6.80
N HIS A 740 -6.39 -21.45 6.53
CA HIS A 740 -7.15 -22.27 7.47
C HIS A 740 -6.53 -23.65 7.66
N LEU A 741 -6.11 -24.30 6.57
CA LEU A 741 -5.36 -25.56 6.61
C LEU A 741 -4.04 -25.43 7.38
N ASP A 742 -3.28 -24.37 7.12
CA ASP A 742 -2.02 -24.13 7.83
C ASP A 742 -2.24 -23.96 9.34
N ARG A 743 -3.29 -23.25 9.76
CA ARG A 743 -3.67 -23.07 11.17
C ARG A 743 -4.00 -24.41 11.84
N LEU A 744 -4.56 -25.37 11.11
CA LEU A 744 -4.87 -26.70 11.65
C LEU A 744 -3.61 -27.51 11.91
N PHE A 745 -2.64 -27.49 10.99
CA PHE A 745 -1.52 -28.44 10.99
C PHE A 745 -0.18 -27.88 11.48
N PHE A 746 0.07 -26.57 11.43
CA PHE A 746 1.34 -25.98 11.86
C PHE A 746 1.23 -25.17 13.16
N THR A 747 1.92 -25.62 14.21
CA THR A 747 2.12 -24.86 15.47
C THR A 747 3.37 -23.99 15.34
N GLY A 748 3.25 -22.70 15.66
CA GLY A 748 4.39 -21.76 15.70
C GLY A 748 4.62 -20.93 14.44
N GLY A 749 3.70 -21.01 13.46
CA GLY A 749 3.80 -20.26 12.21
C GLY A 749 4.87 -20.84 11.29
N ASN A 750 4.47 -21.34 10.12
CA ASN A 750 5.43 -21.47 9.03
C ASN A 750 5.88 -20.03 8.68
N PRO A 751 7.19 -19.70 8.67
CA PRO A 751 7.66 -18.37 8.30
C PRO A 751 7.21 -17.93 6.89
N LEU A 752 6.75 -18.88 6.06
CA LEU A 752 6.22 -18.66 4.72
C LEU A 752 4.68 -18.53 4.64
N ASN A 753 3.95 -18.70 5.75
CA ASN A 753 2.48 -18.64 5.76
C ASN A 753 1.97 -17.19 5.56
N LEU A 754 0.96 -17.04 4.71
CA LEU A 754 0.23 -15.81 4.42
C LEU A 754 -0.12 -15.00 5.69
N SER A 755 -0.52 -15.66 6.78
CA SER A 755 -0.87 -15.02 8.06
C SER A 755 0.31 -14.26 8.69
N SER A 756 1.52 -14.82 8.61
CA SER A 756 2.73 -14.18 9.13
C SER A 756 3.10 -12.94 8.30
N CYS A 757 3.01 -13.06 6.97
CA CYS A 757 3.24 -11.95 6.06
C CYS A 757 2.23 -10.81 6.29
N LEU A 758 0.94 -11.14 6.38
CA LEU A 758 -0.10 -10.16 6.69
C LEU A 758 0.14 -9.51 8.04
N HIS A 759 0.51 -10.27 9.07
CA HIS A 759 0.82 -9.69 10.38
C HIS A 759 2.01 -8.73 10.30
N ARG A 760 3.10 -9.08 9.58
CA ARG A 760 4.22 -8.17 9.32
C ARG A 760 3.78 -6.89 8.60
N LEU A 761 2.91 -7.00 7.61
CA LEU A 761 2.41 -5.88 6.80
C LEU A 761 1.45 -4.94 7.54
N THR A 762 0.71 -5.43 8.54
CA THR A 762 -0.32 -4.64 9.24
C THR A 762 0.12 -4.14 10.62
N THR A 763 1.10 -4.79 11.26
CA THR A 763 1.69 -4.32 12.53
C THR A 763 2.85 -3.34 12.36
N SER A 764 3.27 -3.08 11.12
CA SER A 764 4.40 -2.22 10.77
C SER A 764 4.10 -0.72 10.83
N SER A 765 2.90 -0.31 11.26
CA SER A 765 2.60 1.10 11.57
C SER A 765 3.41 1.65 12.76
N SER A 766 4.09 0.77 13.51
CA SER A 766 5.10 1.12 14.51
C SER A 766 6.38 0.29 14.31
N CYS A 767 7.55 0.94 14.39
CA CYS A 767 8.82 0.23 14.32
C CYS A 767 8.99 -0.70 15.52
N LYS A 768 9.09 -2.02 15.26
CA LYS A 768 9.31 -3.03 16.31
C LYS A 768 10.73 -3.02 16.88
N ARG A 769 11.66 -2.29 16.25
CA ARG A 769 13.08 -2.20 16.63
C ARG A 769 13.35 -0.95 17.49
N THR A 770 12.50 -0.66 18.50
CA THR A 770 12.62 0.55 19.35
C THR A 770 13.97 0.67 20.07
N ALA A 771 14.53 -0.45 20.54
CA ALA A 771 15.86 -0.48 21.14
C ALA A 771 16.95 -0.06 20.15
N GLU A 772 16.81 -0.45 18.89
CA GLU A 772 17.76 -0.07 17.84
C GLU A 772 17.55 1.36 17.34
N VAL A 773 16.31 1.86 17.36
CA VAL A 773 16.04 3.30 17.16
C VAL A 773 16.74 4.12 18.24
N SER A 774 16.72 3.67 19.49
CA SER A 774 17.45 4.32 20.60
C SER A 774 18.96 4.31 20.35
N ARG A 775 19.52 3.15 19.96
CA ARG A 775 20.92 3.02 19.55
C ARG A 775 21.28 3.92 18.36
N PHE A 776 20.39 4.07 17.39
CA PHE A 776 20.60 4.98 16.25
C PHE A 776 20.73 6.43 16.73
N VAL A 777 19.87 6.87 17.64
CA VAL A 777 19.94 8.22 18.19
C VAL A 777 21.28 8.45 18.88
N GLU A 778 21.71 7.52 19.74
CA GLU A 778 23.00 7.60 20.44
C GLU A 778 24.18 7.71 19.47
N GLU A 779 24.15 6.94 18.39
CA GLU A 779 25.21 6.90 17.38
C GLU A 779 25.28 8.20 16.55
N PHE A 780 24.13 8.72 16.10
CA PHE A 780 24.08 9.81 15.11
C PHE A 780 23.76 11.20 15.68
N LYS A 781 23.46 11.34 16.98
CA LYS A 781 23.17 12.65 17.60
C LYS A 781 24.27 13.68 17.35
N LYS A 782 25.54 13.28 17.46
CA LYS A 782 26.71 14.17 17.30
C LYS A 782 26.97 14.59 15.86
N ASP A 783 26.37 13.89 14.89
CA ASP A 783 26.62 14.15 13.47
C ASP A 783 25.80 15.35 12.94
N GLU A 784 24.87 15.87 13.77
CA GLU A 784 24.07 17.06 13.50
C GLU A 784 23.41 17.04 12.11
N LEU A 785 22.82 15.89 11.76
CA LEU A 785 22.28 15.61 10.42
C LEU A 785 21.17 16.57 9.99
N PHE A 786 20.47 17.20 10.95
CA PHE A 786 19.37 18.15 10.69
C PHE A 786 19.76 19.63 10.82
N SER A 787 20.96 19.92 11.31
CA SER A 787 21.47 21.30 11.43
C SER A 787 22.14 21.69 10.13
N PHE A 788 21.86 22.86 9.57
CA PHE A 788 22.55 23.31 8.36
C PHE A 788 24.01 23.66 8.65
N LYS A 789 24.93 23.06 7.89
CA LYS A 789 26.35 23.41 7.86
C LYS A 789 26.83 23.45 6.40
N PRO A 790 27.30 24.61 5.91
CA PRO A 790 27.74 24.74 4.52
C PRO A 790 28.90 23.77 4.20
N GLY A 791 28.93 23.27 2.96
CA GLY A 791 30.05 22.47 2.42
C GLY A 791 30.03 20.98 2.78
N ARG A 792 29.11 20.51 3.64
CA ARG A 792 29.01 19.08 3.97
C ARG A 792 28.51 18.25 2.80
N LYS A 793 29.10 17.07 2.63
CA LYS A 793 28.75 16.10 1.58
C LYS A 793 29.11 14.67 1.99
N HIS A 794 28.43 13.69 1.39
CA HIS A 794 28.87 12.28 1.44
C HIS A 794 29.70 11.94 0.19
N PRO A 795 30.69 11.03 0.29
CA PRO A 795 31.56 10.66 -0.84
C PRO A 795 30.83 10.20 -2.11
N GLY A 796 29.72 9.46 -1.97
CA GLY A 796 28.90 9.03 -3.10
C GLY A 796 27.82 10.03 -3.53
N PHE A 797 27.68 11.16 -2.82
CA PHE A 797 26.59 12.14 -2.98
C PHE A 797 27.13 13.58 -2.90
N GLU A 798 28.22 13.86 -3.62
CA GLU A 798 28.97 15.12 -3.46
C GLU A 798 28.22 16.39 -3.84
N LYS A 799 27.17 16.26 -4.67
CA LYS A 799 26.32 17.35 -5.18
C LYS A 799 24.84 16.96 -5.12
N PHE A 800 24.43 16.24 -4.09
CA PHE A 800 23.09 15.69 -4.02
C PHE A 800 22.01 16.77 -3.91
N ILE A 801 21.10 16.76 -4.88
CA ILE A 801 19.93 17.63 -4.94
C ILE A 801 18.72 16.75 -5.22
N TYR A 802 17.69 16.89 -4.41
CA TYR A 802 16.43 16.19 -4.64
C TYR A 802 15.65 16.89 -5.77
N PRO A 803 15.24 16.20 -6.83
CA PRO A 803 14.59 16.82 -7.98
C PRO A 803 13.14 17.23 -7.66
N GLN A 804 12.88 18.53 -7.58
CA GLN A 804 11.53 19.09 -7.38
C GLN A 804 10.91 19.68 -8.65
N ARG A 805 11.74 20.01 -9.66
CA ARG A 805 11.24 20.51 -10.95
C ARG A 805 10.66 19.36 -11.77
N VAL A 806 9.50 19.59 -12.38
CA VAL A 806 8.86 18.61 -13.26
C VAL A 806 9.56 18.62 -14.60
N ARG A 807 9.90 17.46 -15.12
CA ARG A 807 10.54 17.35 -16.43
C ARG A 807 9.57 17.80 -17.53
N ASN A 808 9.88 18.86 -18.27
CA ASN A 808 9.09 19.31 -19.44
C ASN A 808 7.56 19.39 -19.17
N PRO A 809 7.08 20.24 -18.24
CA PRO A 809 5.69 20.25 -17.79
C PRO A 809 4.66 20.45 -18.91
N LYS A 810 4.95 21.31 -19.91
CA LYS A 810 4.09 21.49 -21.09
C LYS A 810 3.93 20.20 -21.91
N LYS A 811 4.99 19.38 -22.01
CA LYS A 811 4.93 18.09 -22.70
C LYS A 811 4.10 17.08 -21.90
N MET A 812 4.22 17.07 -20.58
CA MET A 812 3.36 16.27 -19.70
C MET A 812 1.88 16.62 -19.92
N GLY A 813 1.55 17.91 -19.90
CA GLY A 813 0.18 18.38 -20.14
C GLY A 813 -0.41 17.94 -21.48
N ARG A 814 0.36 18.11 -22.57
CA ARG A 814 -0.05 17.62 -23.89
C ARG A 814 -0.24 16.11 -23.93
N SER A 815 0.59 15.36 -23.21
CA SER A 815 0.45 13.91 -23.07
C SER A 815 -0.83 13.53 -22.33
N VAL A 816 -1.16 14.20 -21.22
CA VAL A 816 -2.43 14.01 -20.49
C VAL A 816 -3.63 14.23 -21.40
N ARG A 817 -3.60 15.30 -22.22
CA ARG A 817 -4.67 15.58 -23.18
C ARG A 817 -4.81 14.47 -24.24
N SER A 818 -3.69 14.05 -24.82
CA SER A 818 -3.66 12.98 -25.83
C SER A 818 -4.18 11.64 -25.27
N LEU A 819 -3.88 11.33 -24.01
CA LEU A 819 -4.42 10.15 -23.34
C LEU A 819 -5.93 10.25 -23.12
N SER A 820 -6.46 11.42 -22.73
CA SER A 820 -7.91 11.63 -22.64
C SER A 820 -8.60 11.43 -24.00
N GLU A 821 -8.01 11.92 -25.09
CA GLU A 821 -8.52 11.71 -26.46
C GLU A 821 -8.47 10.25 -26.88
N GLU A 822 -7.47 9.49 -26.44
CA GLU A 822 -7.39 8.04 -26.63
C GLU A 822 -8.47 7.29 -25.83
N LEU A 823 -8.74 7.69 -24.58
CA LEU A 823 -9.81 7.09 -23.78
C LEU A 823 -11.18 7.30 -24.42
N ASP A 824 -11.46 8.48 -24.97
CA ASP A 824 -12.70 8.73 -25.70
C ASP A 824 -12.81 7.90 -26.99
N ARG A 825 -11.70 7.72 -27.73
CA ARG A 825 -11.66 6.82 -28.90
C ARG A 825 -11.88 5.35 -28.55
N ARG A 826 -11.50 4.94 -27.34
CA ARG A 826 -11.63 3.57 -26.84
C ARG A 826 -12.87 3.36 -25.96
N ARG A 827 -13.73 4.38 -25.81
CA ARG A 827 -14.85 4.38 -24.88
C ARG A 827 -15.71 3.14 -24.99
N ASP A 828 -16.18 2.80 -26.18
CA ASP A 828 -17.05 1.63 -26.43
C ASP A 828 -16.35 0.27 -26.21
N LYS A 829 -15.01 0.26 -26.08
CA LYS A 829 -14.25 -0.95 -25.71
C LYS A 829 -14.05 -1.07 -24.19
N ILE A 830 -14.26 0.02 -23.46
CA ILE A 830 -14.03 0.13 -22.01
C ILE A 830 -15.36 0.16 -21.24
N LEU A 831 -16.39 0.80 -21.82
CA LEU A 831 -17.75 0.98 -21.32
C LEU A 831 -18.77 0.45 -22.32
#